data_AF-A0A1Y4NPF0-F1
#
_entry.id   AF-A0A1Y4NPF0-F1
#
_cell.length_a   1.000
_cell.length_b   1.000
_cell.length_c   1.000
_cell.angle_alpha   90.00
_cell.angle_beta   90.00
_cell.angle_gamma   90.00
#
_symmetry.space_group_name_H-M   'P 1'
#
loop_
_entity.id
_entity.type
_entity.pdbx_description
1 polymer ?
#
loop_
_entity_poly.entity_id
_entity_poly.type
_entity_poly.pdbx_seq_one_letter_code
_entity_poly.pdbx_strand_id
1 'polypeptide(L)'
;MNKGVGKKQGNVGRRLAGIVITLVMVLGMCTGLTPQGTGEVQAVTTTGTSGHVADDDTRTTYTNYLNDGTSGELTTEFSGRVWADKTVTTDDQTFSGDAGPDIKVTNDSDFLVTYSALATTQSITGEAQSPLDVVFVVDFSGSMINYAMDNVESRLANLLDALNSSIKTLMEANEYNRVAVVCYSGKPDESVSASEVLLPLNHYSSSQNYFSISDRTATTSERTVSWNIDGVSGNHTVQQAHATNTQMGLYTGMNLLTVSDTTVEINGQTVQRVPAVIHLSDGNPTVSSDSQNWWEPANNSGNGNGVVRISSVGNGLKAMMTATYMKQEINRHYNADSNSDYAVHVYNIGMGLNGIFNEVKASSNWNTDIDANKSQNLAYVSLNPGSHWNDSNNIAQNFRDTWNQYKNGTNVIIPVSEPAASAGPGDWTSWWESTFPSENYTVTHPSQNDITEVNDLNYVDQYFSADSADQVTEVFENIVSDITMSTPQVPTNVSPDAIDQSGYITYTDEIGDYMEVKDVKNLIFSGTNFTNPTGSTNGNTTTYAFSGEIDSPVYGKQNANDIVITVTSNTDSSTGKMTQTLTVKIPASAIPLRVNTVELDSSGNVKSHTTNNAYPVRLCYTVGVQDGVKNADGTVDLSKIDDAYKQANTGTDGLYFYSNKYTGDIKCEDQETAGNAYVEFTPAKNNPYFYVQESIPLYTNELCTEPVTEMPTPNDGKTYYYQVQYYSGTQSVTESRSVTGIKGTTELINNQYCVKAGEMNAPHADSKHAEKQTNNTATAELYYYAHMDGENAKIHLGNNGRLAVKTASLAVEKDIEVPEGMDAGQFADQEFSFTVTLKDTDSNLVSGTFSTRHVADDGNGNEVSVESGITSLNFTDGTATFNLKPGEKLYIDGLVKGWSYTVSETDDPDDGFDQTTPADGDASGILGDATTTALFANTYYPGSIAVTKRDGAGDPLKGAAFQLYKDDGTGGKTKVGSPVSTVPRIRQRIANGDSRFDLEHMIFTDTDGKSYPVHTDGSGTQRYFYYRSLTTEEQQKYEQGTLTGYEEVAEFTNLLVNEAYYLKETVVPDGYNAPQTDDDGYLIVGQNEQTKISVPTSDGGTSVYHLLFTVTNHKKMVLPTTGLSGIGWYLAAGVLFLTGSVVLWKLKGAKKRTVRIHARRRRRRK
;
A
#
# COMPACT_ATOMS: atom_id res chain seq x y z
N MET A 1 55.92 -17.21 -6.45
CA MET A 1 57.19 -16.47 -6.25
C MET A 1 56.79 -15.11 -5.67
N ASN A 2 56.85 -14.78 -4.38
CA ASN A 2 57.79 -14.98 -3.27
C ASN A 2 58.86 -13.86 -3.12
N LYS A 3 58.55 -12.83 -2.30
CA LYS A 3 59.37 -12.07 -1.33
C LYS A 3 58.57 -10.83 -0.86
N GLY A 4 58.42 -10.48 0.41
CA GLY A 4 58.66 -11.22 1.66
C GLY A 4 58.65 -10.36 2.93
N VAL A 5 58.26 -10.99 4.05
CA VAL A 5 58.66 -10.75 5.47
C VAL A 5 57.94 -9.61 6.25
N GLY A 6 57.38 -9.82 7.46
CA GLY A 6 57.08 -11.06 8.22
C GLY A 6 56.73 -10.83 9.73
N LYS A 7 56.14 -11.85 10.41
CA LYS A 7 56.23 -12.23 11.85
C LYS A 7 56.20 -11.12 12.95
N LYS A 8 55.34 -11.12 13.99
CA LYS A 8 55.00 -12.14 15.03
C LYS A 8 53.75 -11.62 15.82
N GLN A 9 52.72 -12.40 16.13
CA GLN A 9 52.54 -13.26 17.34
C GLN A 9 52.97 -12.68 18.71
N GLY A 10 52.01 -12.60 19.65
CA GLY A 10 52.24 -12.39 21.08
C GLY A 10 50.95 -12.52 21.91
N ASN A 11 50.61 -13.73 22.37
CA ASN A 11 49.41 -13.99 23.18
C ASN A 11 49.66 -15.07 24.26
N VAL A 12 50.03 -14.66 25.47
CA VAL A 12 50.05 -15.45 26.74
C VAL A 12 50.01 -14.43 27.89
N GLY A 13 49.23 -14.56 28.98
CA GLY A 13 48.16 -15.51 29.26
C GLY A 13 47.80 -15.54 30.77
N ARG A 14 46.55 -15.94 31.08
CA ARG A 14 46.02 -16.54 32.32
C ARG A 14 46.72 -16.25 33.67
N ARG A 15 45.90 -15.87 34.67
CA ARG A 15 45.68 -16.65 35.92
C ARG A 15 44.45 -16.17 36.71
N LEU A 16 43.62 -17.14 37.14
CA LEU A 16 42.90 -17.33 38.43
C LEU A 16 42.37 -16.11 39.24
N ALA A 17 41.26 -16.15 40.00
CA ALA A 17 40.07 -17.01 40.08
C ALA A 17 39.11 -16.48 41.19
N GLY A 18 37.78 -16.48 40.96
CA GLY A 18 36.75 -16.60 42.00
C GLY A 18 36.14 -15.34 42.66
N ILE A 19 34.81 -15.39 42.87
CA ILE A 19 33.99 -14.74 43.93
C ILE A 19 33.87 -13.19 43.84
N VAL A 20 32.73 -12.49 43.98
CA VAL A 20 31.25 -12.65 43.87
C VAL A 20 30.64 -11.32 44.37
N ILE A 21 29.67 -10.73 43.66
CA ILE A 21 28.61 -9.77 44.12
C ILE A 21 28.97 -8.31 44.58
N THR A 22 28.39 -7.34 43.85
CA THR A 22 27.80 -6.00 44.20
C THR A 22 28.58 -4.89 44.95
N LEU A 23 28.58 -3.68 44.36
CA LEU A 23 28.24 -2.32 44.88
C LEU A 23 28.74 -1.27 43.85
N VAL A 24 28.28 -0.02 43.69
CA VAL A 24 27.06 0.77 43.97
C VAL A 24 27.33 2.21 43.46
N MET A 25 26.28 3.00 43.27
CA MET A 25 26.29 4.43 42.87
C MET A 25 27.03 5.40 43.83
N VAL A 26 27.35 6.59 43.28
CA VAL A 26 27.43 7.92 43.94
C VAL A 26 28.55 8.17 44.98
N LEU A 27 29.51 9.03 44.60
CA LEU A 27 29.81 10.31 45.29
C LEU A 27 30.80 11.17 44.50
N GLY A 28 30.46 12.45 44.27
CA GLY A 28 31.32 13.37 43.48
C GLY A 28 30.69 14.72 43.13
N MET A 29 30.04 15.38 44.09
CA MET A 29 29.46 16.72 43.88
C MET A 29 30.49 17.85 44.06
N CYS A 30 30.35 18.87 43.21
CA CYS A 30 30.79 20.27 43.41
C CYS A 30 32.31 20.60 43.46
N THR A 31 32.85 21.15 42.36
CA THR A 31 33.01 22.63 42.19
C THR A 31 33.66 22.96 40.83
N GLY A 32 33.14 23.98 40.12
CA GLY A 32 33.68 24.40 38.82
C GLY A 32 32.77 25.33 38.02
N LEU A 33 32.59 26.57 38.48
CA LEU A 33 31.88 27.63 37.75
C LEU A 33 32.79 28.22 36.65
N THR A 34 32.35 28.24 35.39
CA THR A 34 32.31 29.41 34.46
C THR A 34 31.80 29.00 33.05
N PRO A 35 31.30 29.94 32.21
CA PRO A 35 30.26 29.62 31.22
C PRO A 35 30.68 29.66 29.73
N GLN A 36 29.71 29.33 28.87
CA GLN A 36 29.57 29.52 27.40
C GLN A 36 29.97 28.35 26.50
N GLY A 37 29.07 28.04 25.55
CA GLY A 37 29.36 27.30 24.32
C GLY A 37 28.40 26.15 24.02
N THR A 38 27.33 26.44 23.27
CA THR A 38 26.52 25.48 22.48
C THR A 38 26.17 24.14 23.14
N GLY A 39 24.98 24.06 23.74
CA GLY A 39 24.42 22.78 24.16
C GLY A 39 23.94 21.95 22.98
N GLU A 40 24.34 20.68 22.94
CA GLU A 40 23.67 19.65 22.14
C GLU A 40 22.29 19.43 22.75
N VAL A 41 21.22 19.63 21.97
CA VAL A 41 19.86 19.34 22.41
C VAL A 41 19.64 17.84 22.28
N GLN A 42 19.86 17.12 23.38
CA GLN A 42 19.27 15.78 23.56
C GLN A 42 17.74 15.96 23.51
N ALA A 43 17.07 15.18 22.66
CA ALA A 43 15.61 15.17 22.60
C ALA A 43 15.05 14.84 24.00
N VAL A 44 14.36 15.81 24.62
CA VAL A 44 13.73 15.60 25.91
C VAL A 44 12.50 14.74 25.68
N THR A 45 12.60 13.46 26.02
CA THR A 45 11.43 12.58 26.17
C THR A 45 10.43 13.25 27.09
N THR A 46 9.29 13.65 26.54
CA THR A 46 8.23 14.31 27.29
C THR A 46 7.70 13.35 28.35
N THR A 47 7.65 13.80 29.61
CA THR A 47 7.27 12.95 30.75
C THR A 47 5.75 12.73 30.78
N GLY A 48 5.26 11.92 29.84
CA GLY A 48 3.85 11.60 29.65
C GLY A 48 3.53 10.57 28.55
N THR A 49 4.48 10.18 27.69
CA THR A 49 4.23 9.19 26.64
C THR A 49 4.33 7.75 27.17
N SER A 50 3.48 6.84 26.66
CA SER A 50 3.54 5.39 26.92
C SER A 50 4.38 4.65 25.87
N GLY A 51 4.45 5.19 24.65
CA GLY A 51 5.35 4.74 23.59
C GLY A 51 5.09 5.43 22.26
N HIS A 52 6.05 5.31 21.36
CA HIS A 52 5.90 5.63 19.93
C HIS A 52 6.05 4.31 19.18
N VAL A 53 5.21 4.05 18.18
CA VAL A 53 5.35 2.92 17.25
C VAL A 53 5.22 3.41 15.83
N ALA A 54 5.80 2.68 14.88
CA ALA A 54 5.61 2.90 13.45
C ALA A 54 5.40 1.55 12.75
N ASP A 55 4.83 1.61 11.54
CA ASP A 55 4.70 0.44 10.69
C ASP A 55 6.06 0.00 10.11
N ASP A 56 6.09 -1.11 9.38
CA ASP A 56 7.33 -1.71 8.87
C ASP A 56 8.07 -0.79 7.85
N ASP A 57 9.40 -0.87 7.84
CA ASP A 57 10.25 -0.08 6.94
C ASP A 57 10.20 -0.61 5.49
N THR A 58 9.57 0.16 4.60
CA THR A 58 9.37 -0.20 3.18
C THR A 58 10.27 0.56 2.21
N ARG A 59 11.23 1.39 2.69
CA ARG A 59 12.14 2.22 1.86
C ARG A 59 13.01 1.45 0.87
N THR A 60 13.14 0.13 1.07
CA THR A 60 13.94 -0.78 0.24
C THR A 60 13.10 -1.60 -0.75
N THR A 61 11.77 -1.52 -0.69
CA THR A 61 10.86 -2.29 -1.56
C THR A 61 11.03 -1.98 -3.05
N TYR A 62 11.59 -0.80 -3.38
CA TYR A 62 12.00 -0.47 -4.75
C TYR A 62 12.87 -1.56 -5.39
N THR A 63 13.74 -2.23 -4.62
CA THR A 63 14.60 -3.32 -5.15
C THR A 63 13.82 -4.52 -5.67
N ASN A 64 12.64 -4.82 -5.10
CA ASN A 64 11.73 -5.86 -5.61
C ASN A 64 10.83 -5.32 -6.72
N TYR A 65 10.46 -4.05 -6.66
CA TYR A 65 9.58 -3.39 -7.63
C TYR A 65 10.24 -3.17 -9.01
N LEU A 66 11.57 -3.08 -9.03
CA LEU A 66 12.40 -2.82 -10.21
C LEU A 66 12.87 -4.07 -10.98
N ASN A 67 12.84 -5.24 -10.35
CA ASN A 67 13.33 -6.49 -10.94
C ASN A 67 12.16 -7.46 -11.12
N ASP A 68 12.27 -8.40 -12.04
CA ASP A 68 11.42 -9.58 -11.98
C ASP A 68 11.84 -10.42 -10.77
N GLY A 69 10.99 -10.42 -9.74
CA GLY A 69 11.19 -11.16 -8.50
C GLY A 69 11.21 -12.69 -8.67
N THR A 70 10.91 -13.22 -9.86
CA THR A 70 10.95 -14.65 -10.16
C THR A 70 12.26 -15.11 -10.82
N SER A 71 12.90 -14.29 -11.67
CA SER A 71 14.19 -14.60 -12.29
C SER A 71 15.41 -13.97 -11.60
N GLY A 72 15.26 -12.77 -11.03
CA GLY A 72 16.38 -11.97 -10.53
C GLY A 72 17.24 -11.33 -11.63
N GLU A 73 16.74 -11.27 -12.86
CA GLU A 73 17.39 -10.61 -14.00
C GLU A 73 16.83 -9.18 -14.21
N LEU A 74 17.56 -8.35 -14.97
CA LEU A 74 17.06 -7.04 -15.41
C LEU A 74 15.94 -7.26 -16.43
N THR A 75 14.85 -6.49 -16.31
CA THR A 75 13.70 -6.56 -17.23
C THR A 75 13.30 -5.17 -17.72
N THR A 76 12.93 -5.04 -19.00
CA THR A 76 12.30 -3.83 -19.54
C THR A 76 10.78 -3.83 -19.43
N GLU A 77 10.15 -4.93 -18.99
CA GLU A 77 8.70 -5.10 -18.88
C GLU A 77 7.98 -3.95 -18.15
N PHE A 78 8.62 -3.38 -17.13
CA PHE A 78 8.03 -2.33 -16.29
C PHE A 78 8.56 -0.92 -16.61
N SER A 79 9.24 -0.74 -17.75
CA SER A 79 9.87 0.53 -18.11
C SER A 79 8.83 1.65 -18.30
N GLY A 80 9.06 2.78 -17.64
CA GLY A 80 8.13 3.91 -17.58
C GLY A 80 7.28 3.92 -16.30
N ARG A 81 7.31 2.86 -15.49
CA ARG A 81 6.63 2.77 -14.18
C ARG A 81 7.31 3.67 -13.14
N VAL A 82 6.50 4.27 -12.27
CA VAL A 82 6.94 5.11 -11.12
C VAL A 82 6.72 4.37 -9.80
N TRP A 83 7.79 4.17 -9.04
CA TRP A 83 7.76 3.74 -7.65
C TRP A 83 7.70 4.93 -6.71
N ALA A 84 6.90 4.81 -5.66
CA ALA A 84 6.85 5.75 -4.54
C ALA A 84 6.69 4.97 -3.22
N ASP A 85 7.23 5.53 -2.14
CA ASP A 85 7.16 5.00 -0.78
C ASP A 85 7.02 6.13 0.23
N LYS A 86 6.34 5.84 1.33
CA LYS A 86 6.43 6.61 2.56
C LYS A 86 6.73 5.64 3.68
N THR A 87 7.80 5.89 4.43
CA THR A 87 8.15 5.14 5.63
C THR A 87 8.26 6.08 6.81
N VAL A 88 7.72 5.66 7.96
CA VAL A 88 7.80 6.39 9.23
C VAL A 88 8.65 5.58 10.20
N THR A 89 9.52 6.22 10.98
CA THR A 89 10.25 5.56 12.07
C THR A 89 10.28 6.43 13.33
N THR A 90 10.45 5.75 14.47
CA THR A 90 10.63 6.37 15.79
C THR A 90 12.09 6.67 16.12
N ASP A 91 13.02 6.00 15.43
CA ASP A 91 14.47 6.12 15.63
C ASP A 91 15.15 6.88 14.48
N ASP A 92 16.42 7.25 14.72
CA ASP A 92 17.36 7.70 13.69
C ASP A 92 17.41 6.72 12.50
N GLN A 93 17.37 7.24 11.28
CA GLN A 93 17.57 6.42 10.08
C GLN A 93 19.01 6.50 9.58
N THR A 94 19.49 5.37 9.05
CA THR A 94 20.70 5.31 8.22
C THR A 94 20.32 4.82 6.82
N PHE A 95 20.88 5.46 5.81
CA PHE A 95 20.79 5.09 4.40
C PHE A 95 22.16 4.55 3.98
N SER A 96 22.23 3.24 3.73
CA SER A 96 23.45 2.50 3.42
C SER A 96 23.32 1.86 2.03
N GLY A 97 24.43 1.82 1.27
CA GLY A 97 24.43 1.32 -0.12
C GLY A 97 23.89 2.35 -1.11
N ASP A 98 22.64 2.77 -0.91
CA ASP A 98 21.88 3.72 -1.74
C ASP A 98 22.39 5.18 -1.68
N ALA A 99 23.42 5.41 -0.86
CA ALA A 99 23.92 6.72 -0.43
C ALA A 99 25.38 6.97 -0.82
N GLY A 100 26.05 5.99 -1.43
CA GLY A 100 27.52 5.93 -1.37
C GLY A 100 27.96 5.68 0.08
N PRO A 101 28.65 6.61 0.76
CA PRO A 101 28.88 6.50 2.21
C PRO A 101 27.57 6.58 3.01
N ASP A 102 27.53 5.95 4.19
CA ASP A 102 26.33 5.92 5.04
C ASP A 102 25.86 7.35 5.41
N ILE A 103 24.65 7.71 4.96
CA ILE A 103 23.98 8.95 5.40
C ILE A 103 23.14 8.62 6.62
N LYS A 104 23.46 9.23 7.76
CA LYS A 104 22.60 9.17 8.96
C LYS A 104 21.74 10.44 9.04
N VAL A 105 20.43 10.25 9.20
CA VAL A 105 19.45 11.31 9.49
C VAL A 105 18.93 11.08 10.91
N THR A 106 19.03 12.10 11.75
CA THR A 106 18.62 12.02 13.16
C THR A 106 17.12 12.28 13.31
N ASN A 107 16.45 11.50 14.16
CA ASN A 107 15.12 11.84 14.65
C ASN A 107 15.24 12.68 15.92
N ASP A 108 14.86 13.95 15.85
CA ASP A 108 14.76 14.87 16.99
C ASP A 108 13.30 15.27 17.32
N SER A 109 12.34 14.45 16.86
CA SER A 109 10.91 14.61 17.15
C SER A 109 10.23 13.27 17.46
N ASP A 110 8.89 13.26 17.52
CA ASP A 110 8.11 12.05 17.80
C ASP A 110 8.26 11.03 16.65
N PHE A 111 8.37 11.50 15.40
CA PHE A 111 8.59 10.67 14.20
C PHE A 111 9.55 11.29 13.21
N LEU A 112 10.31 10.43 12.51
CA LEU A 112 11.02 10.74 11.27
C LEU A 112 10.29 10.08 10.10
N VAL A 113 9.84 10.88 9.14
CA VAL A 113 9.16 10.42 7.92
C VAL A 113 10.12 10.54 6.74
N THR A 114 10.17 9.51 5.91
CA THR A 114 10.90 9.48 4.64
C THR A 114 9.94 9.23 3.50
N TYR A 115 9.71 10.26 2.68
CA TYR A 115 9.11 10.10 1.35
C TYR A 115 10.21 9.70 0.36
N SER A 116 9.98 8.65 -0.44
CA SER A 116 10.91 8.21 -1.49
C SER A 116 10.20 8.09 -2.85
N ALA A 117 10.91 8.40 -3.94
CA ALA A 117 10.42 8.19 -5.30
C ALA A 117 11.54 7.79 -6.27
N LEU A 118 11.21 6.94 -7.25
CA LEU A 118 12.10 6.49 -8.31
C LEU A 118 11.27 6.10 -9.53
N ALA A 119 11.63 6.54 -10.72
CA ALA A 119 11.00 6.08 -11.94
C ALA A 119 11.94 5.22 -12.78
N THR A 120 11.36 4.38 -13.62
CA THR A 120 12.09 3.52 -14.58
C THR A 120 11.92 4.04 -15.99
N THR A 121 12.89 3.72 -16.85
CA THR A 121 12.80 3.94 -18.30
C THR A 121 13.65 2.89 -19.02
N GLN A 122 13.33 2.62 -20.28
CA GLN A 122 14.18 1.82 -21.17
C GLN A 122 14.88 2.74 -22.16
N SER A 123 16.10 2.36 -22.51
CA SER A 123 16.80 2.88 -23.69
C SER A 123 17.26 1.66 -24.48
N ILE A 124 16.67 1.46 -25.66
CA ILE A 124 17.12 0.43 -26.59
C ILE A 124 18.24 1.07 -27.41
N THR A 125 19.45 0.57 -27.20
CA THR A 125 20.67 0.97 -27.89
C THR A 125 21.18 -0.18 -28.74
N GLY A 126 22.26 0.08 -29.45
CA GLY A 126 22.59 -0.51 -30.74
C GLY A 126 23.08 0.64 -31.61
N GLU A 127 23.21 0.44 -32.91
CA GLU A 127 23.77 1.52 -33.76
C GLU A 127 22.75 2.68 -33.97
N ALA A 128 21.54 2.57 -33.41
CA ALA A 128 20.43 3.53 -33.45
C ALA A 128 20.57 4.84 -32.62
N GLN A 129 21.57 5.02 -31.74
CA GLN A 129 21.87 6.34 -31.11
C GLN A 129 22.58 7.32 -32.09
N SER A 130 22.86 6.84 -33.30
CA SER A 130 23.53 7.56 -34.37
C SER A 130 22.60 8.56 -35.06
N PRO A 131 23.06 9.79 -35.36
CA PRO A 131 22.28 10.74 -36.14
C PRO A 131 21.87 10.18 -37.51
N LEU A 132 20.61 10.33 -37.84
CA LEU A 132 20.01 9.69 -39.01
C LEU A 132 20.27 10.49 -40.28
N ASP A 133 20.41 9.79 -41.40
CA ASP A 133 20.38 10.34 -42.75
C ASP A 133 19.22 9.69 -43.53
N VAL A 134 18.05 10.33 -43.53
CA VAL A 134 16.82 9.77 -44.12
C VAL A 134 16.56 10.37 -45.50
N VAL A 135 16.42 9.54 -46.53
CA VAL A 135 16.06 9.99 -47.89
C VAL A 135 14.65 9.51 -48.25
N PHE A 136 13.72 10.45 -48.39
CA PHE A 136 12.40 10.18 -48.94
C PHE A 136 12.47 10.18 -50.48
N VAL A 137 12.05 9.08 -51.10
CA VAL A 137 11.95 8.91 -52.55
C VAL A 137 10.47 8.81 -52.91
N VAL A 138 9.91 9.86 -53.52
CA VAL A 138 8.46 10.04 -53.63
C VAL A 138 7.97 10.09 -55.08
N ASP A 139 6.94 9.30 -55.38
CA ASP A 139 6.35 9.20 -56.71
C ASP A 139 5.52 10.44 -57.07
N PHE A 140 5.89 11.11 -58.15
CA PHE A 140 5.22 12.31 -58.69
C PHE A 140 4.69 12.01 -60.12
N SER A 141 4.39 10.75 -60.42
CA SER A 141 3.73 10.35 -61.67
C SER A 141 2.25 10.77 -61.72
N GLY A 142 1.66 10.72 -62.91
CA GLY A 142 0.28 11.16 -63.14
C GLY A 142 -0.77 10.33 -62.41
N SER A 143 -0.50 9.04 -62.12
CA SER A 143 -1.41 8.18 -61.33
C SER A 143 -1.63 8.73 -59.92
N MET A 144 -0.60 9.32 -59.33
CA MET A 144 -0.63 9.96 -58.01
C MET A 144 -1.60 11.16 -57.91
N ILE A 145 -1.96 11.80 -59.05
CA ILE A 145 -2.99 12.85 -59.08
C ILE A 145 -4.31 12.38 -59.69
N ASN A 146 -4.32 11.34 -60.53
CA ASN A 146 -5.52 10.83 -61.19
C ASN A 146 -6.51 10.15 -60.23
N TYR A 147 -6.01 9.51 -59.17
CA TYR A 147 -6.81 8.65 -58.30
C TYR A 147 -6.99 9.23 -56.90
N ALA A 148 -8.23 9.18 -56.41
CA ALA A 148 -8.60 9.58 -55.06
C ALA A 148 -8.42 8.40 -54.08
N MET A 149 -8.11 8.73 -52.83
CA MET A 149 -8.23 7.81 -51.71
C MET A 149 -9.64 7.92 -51.08
N ASP A 150 -9.87 7.22 -49.98
CA ASP A 150 -11.12 7.18 -49.24
C ASP A 150 -11.57 8.57 -48.72
N ASN A 151 -10.63 9.47 -48.45
CA ASN A 151 -10.91 10.87 -48.09
C ASN A 151 -11.24 11.80 -49.28
N VAL A 152 -11.38 11.26 -50.51
CA VAL A 152 -11.67 11.98 -51.78
C VAL A 152 -10.49 12.84 -52.30
N GLU A 153 -9.40 12.94 -51.53
CA GLU A 153 -8.18 13.64 -51.96
C GLU A 153 -7.27 12.72 -52.78
N SER A 154 -6.40 13.34 -53.59
CA SER A 154 -5.43 12.62 -54.42
C SER A 154 -4.40 11.87 -53.57
N ARG A 155 -3.94 10.74 -54.09
CA ARG A 155 -2.76 10.00 -53.59
C ARG A 155 -1.58 10.92 -53.25
N LEU A 156 -1.26 11.88 -54.13
CA LEU A 156 -0.17 12.84 -53.92
C LEU A 156 -0.44 13.80 -52.74
N ALA A 157 -1.68 14.23 -52.51
CA ALA A 157 -1.99 15.10 -51.37
C ALA A 157 -1.76 14.39 -50.03
N ASN A 158 -2.21 13.14 -49.91
CA ASN A 158 -2.03 12.32 -48.70
C ASN A 158 -0.55 11.98 -48.45
N LEU A 159 0.22 11.69 -49.51
CA LEU A 159 1.68 11.55 -49.44
C LEU A 159 2.33 12.80 -48.82
N LEU A 160 1.99 14.00 -49.29
CA LEU A 160 2.64 15.24 -48.84
C LEU A 160 2.33 15.58 -47.39
N ASP A 161 1.13 15.25 -46.89
CA ASP A 161 0.78 15.43 -45.48
C ASP A 161 1.58 14.51 -44.56
N ALA A 162 1.66 13.21 -44.90
CA ALA A 162 2.44 12.25 -44.13
C ALA A 162 3.95 12.53 -44.19
N LEU A 163 4.45 12.98 -45.35
CA LEU A 163 5.81 13.46 -45.52
C LEU A 163 6.09 14.68 -44.63
N ASN A 164 5.18 15.67 -44.61
CA ASN A 164 5.32 16.84 -43.74
C ASN A 164 5.41 16.45 -42.24
N SER A 165 4.56 15.51 -41.79
CA SER A 165 4.59 14.98 -40.42
C SER A 165 5.92 14.27 -40.12
N SER A 166 6.36 13.39 -41.03
CA SER A 166 7.60 12.61 -40.89
C SER A 166 8.84 13.48 -40.77
N ILE A 167 8.99 14.48 -41.65
CA ILE A 167 10.15 15.37 -41.63
C ILE A 167 10.18 16.14 -40.31
N LYS A 168 9.02 16.67 -39.87
CA LYS A 168 8.92 17.36 -38.58
C LYS A 168 9.41 16.47 -37.44
N THR A 169 8.86 15.27 -37.31
CA THR A 169 9.20 14.32 -36.24
C THR A 169 10.69 13.96 -36.26
N LEU A 170 11.28 13.72 -37.44
CA LEU A 170 12.70 13.44 -37.58
C LEU A 170 13.60 14.62 -37.19
N MET A 171 13.19 15.87 -37.45
CA MET A 171 13.95 17.06 -37.03
C MET A 171 13.81 17.34 -35.53
N GLU A 172 12.65 17.02 -34.93
CA GLU A 172 12.42 17.14 -33.48
C GLU A 172 13.12 16.02 -32.67
N ALA A 173 13.32 14.84 -33.25
CA ALA A 173 13.92 13.70 -32.57
C ALA A 173 15.43 13.87 -32.23
N ASN A 174 16.20 14.55 -33.09
CA ASN A 174 17.64 14.76 -32.88
C ASN A 174 18.17 15.93 -33.75
N GLU A 175 18.83 16.91 -33.14
CA GLU A 175 19.39 18.11 -33.82
C GLU A 175 20.44 17.81 -34.90
N TYR A 176 21.01 16.59 -34.90
CA TYR A 176 21.99 16.14 -35.89
C TYR A 176 21.36 15.32 -37.04
N ASN A 177 20.06 15.01 -37.00
CA ASN A 177 19.39 14.28 -38.09
C ASN A 177 19.39 15.10 -39.38
N ARG A 178 19.53 14.43 -40.53
CA ARG A 178 19.39 15.02 -41.86
C ARG A 178 18.32 14.30 -42.66
N VAL A 179 17.59 15.07 -43.44
CA VAL A 179 16.56 14.59 -44.37
C VAL A 179 16.89 15.07 -45.79
N ALA A 180 16.63 14.22 -46.79
CA ALA A 180 16.48 14.63 -48.18
C ALA A 180 15.11 14.21 -48.72
N VAL A 181 14.62 14.93 -49.73
CA VAL A 181 13.41 14.57 -50.49
C VAL A 181 13.70 14.62 -51.97
N VAL A 182 13.50 13.49 -52.64
CA VAL A 182 13.67 13.31 -54.08
C VAL A 182 12.33 12.89 -54.68
N CYS A 183 11.81 13.65 -55.64
CA CYS A 183 10.68 13.19 -56.44
C CYS A 183 11.17 12.47 -57.70
N TYR A 184 10.30 11.62 -58.25
CA TYR A 184 10.52 11.03 -59.56
C TYR A 184 9.22 10.92 -60.35
N SER A 185 9.35 11.02 -61.67
CA SER A 185 8.28 10.83 -62.64
C SER A 185 8.93 10.45 -63.97
N GLY A 186 8.32 10.70 -65.11
CA GLY A 186 8.98 10.51 -66.39
C GLY A 186 8.07 10.81 -67.56
N LYS A 187 8.64 10.89 -68.75
CA LYS A 187 7.86 10.93 -69.99
C LYS A 187 8.75 10.44 -71.13
N PRO A 188 8.35 9.39 -71.87
CA PRO A 188 8.99 9.08 -73.15
C PRO A 188 8.87 10.30 -74.05
N ASP A 189 9.87 10.56 -74.90
CA ASP A 189 9.93 11.64 -75.91
C ASP A 189 10.15 13.11 -75.45
N GLU A 190 10.06 13.45 -74.16
CA GLU A 190 10.32 14.82 -73.67
C GLU A 190 11.55 14.94 -72.75
N SER A 191 12.15 16.14 -72.70
CA SER A 191 13.22 16.50 -71.77
C SER A 191 12.70 16.86 -70.37
N VAL A 192 11.74 16.09 -69.85
CA VAL A 192 11.31 16.17 -68.45
C VAL A 192 12.33 15.40 -67.61
N SER A 193 12.83 16.01 -66.53
CA SER A 193 13.74 15.34 -65.59
C SER A 193 13.01 14.15 -64.96
N ALA A 194 13.56 12.94 -65.08
CA ALA A 194 12.91 11.74 -64.55
C ALA A 194 12.98 11.67 -63.01
N SER A 195 13.92 12.38 -62.40
CA SER A 195 14.01 12.61 -60.97
C SER A 195 14.53 14.02 -60.67
N GLU A 196 14.15 14.56 -59.50
CA GLU A 196 14.57 15.87 -59.01
C GLU A 196 14.74 15.87 -57.49
N VAL A 197 15.80 16.49 -56.99
CA VAL A 197 16.03 16.68 -55.55
C VAL A 197 15.29 17.93 -55.11
N LEU A 198 14.18 17.76 -54.39
CA LEU A 198 13.36 18.87 -53.87
C LEU A 198 14.01 19.49 -52.62
N LEU A 199 14.48 18.63 -51.71
CA LEU A 199 15.26 19.01 -50.53
C LEU A 199 16.58 18.21 -50.53
N PRO A 200 17.77 18.86 -50.56
CA PRO A 200 19.04 18.17 -50.39
C PRO A 200 19.19 17.60 -48.97
N LEU A 201 20.08 16.63 -48.77
CA LEU A 201 20.32 16.01 -47.46
C LEU A 201 20.87 17.03 -46.44
N ASN A 202 20.00 17.53 -45.55
CA ASN A 202 20.35 18.54 -44.57
C ASN A 202 19.45 18.48 -43.32
N HIS A 203 19.83 19.20 -42.26
CA HIS A 203 18.93 19.49 -41.13
C HIS A 203 18.05 20.70 -41.45
N TYR A 204 16.80 20.69 -40.99
CA TYR A 204 15.76 21.67 -41.30
C TYR A 204 14.97 22.06 -40.04
N SER A 205 14.40 23.27 -40.04
CA SER A 205 13.55 23.74 -38.94
C SER A 205 12.24 22.94 -38.83
N SER A 206 11.81 22.63 -37.60
CA SER A 206 10.62 21.80 -37.29
C SER A 206 9.28 22.54 -37.30
N SER A 207 9.28 23.84 -37.56
CA SER A 207 8.13 24.74 -37.29
C SER A 207 7.22 25.03 -38.49
N GLN A 208 7.23 24.19 -39.53
CA GLN A 208 6.65 24.54 -40.85
C GLN A 208 5.87 23.38 -41.51
N ASN A 209 4.97 23.74 -42.43
CA ASN A 209 4.50 22.82 -43.47
C ASN A 209 5.51 22.87 -44.63
N TYR A 210 6.28 21.79 -44.85
CA TYR A 210 7.36 21.77 -45.83
C TYR A 210 6.83 21.87 -47.27
N PHE A 211 5.88 21.01 -47.62
CA PHE A 211 5.28 20.91 -48.95
C PHE A 211 3.80 21.28 -48.95
N SER A 212 3.35 21.80 -50.09
CA SER A 212 1.96 22.15 -50.37
C SER A 212 1.60 21.82 -51.82
N ILE A 213 0.34 21.52 -52.11
CA ILE A 213 -0.17 21.25 -53.47
C ILE A 213 -1.24 22.26 -53.85
N SER A 214 -1.25 22.69 -55.12
CA SER A 214 -2.13 23.74 -55.64
C SER A 214 -3.63 23.44 -55.51
N ASP A 215 -4.00 22.16 -55.52
CA ASP A 215 -5.35 21.63 -55.31
C ASP A 215 -5.19 20.15 -54.90
N ARG A 216 -5.86 19.75 -53.82
CA ARG A 216 -5.71 18.43 -53.21
C ARG A 216 -6.56 17.36 -53.90
N THR A 217 -7.57 17.76 -54.68
CA THR A 217 -8.54 16.84 -55.31
C THR A 217 -7.94 16.05 -56.47
N ALA A 218 -8.32 14.77 -56.56
CA ALA A 218 -7.95 13.91 -57.67
C ALA A 218 -8.51 14.40 -59.01
N THR A 219 -7.69 14.36 -60.06
CA THR A 219 -7.98 14.98 -61.34
C THR A 219 -7.08 14.45 -62.46
N THR A 220 -7.47 14.72 -63.70
CA THR A 220 -6.58 14.60 -64.88
C THR A 220 -5.88 15.91 -65.26
N SER A 221 -6.23 17.02 -64.59
CA SER A 221 -5.61 18.34 -64.79
C SER A 221 -4.25 18.43 -64.09
N GLU A 222 -3.38 19.34 -64.52
CA GLU A 222 -2.09 19.51 -63.85
C GLU A 222 -2.22 20.01 -62.39
N ARG A 223 -1.22 19.63 -61.58
CA ARG A 223 -1.09 19.98 -60.17
C ARG A 223 0.33 20.48 -59.91
N THR A 224 0.48 21.54 -59.14
CA THR A 224 1.81 22.05 -58.78
C THR A 224 2.06 21.85 -57.29
N VAL A 225 3.12 21.12 -56.97
CA VAL A 225 3.67 21.01 -55.61
C VAL A 225 4.65 22.17 -55.41
N SER A 226 4.62 22.81 -54.26
CA SER A 226 5.48 23.96 -53.90
C SER A 226 6.03 23.81 -52.48
N TRP A 227 7.30 24.19 -52.30
CA TRP A 227 8.00 24.15 -51.02
C TRP A 227 8.85 25.40 -50.80
N ASN A 228 9.10 25.75 -49.54
CA ASN A 228 9.97 26.87 -49.14
C ASN A 228 10.40 26.71 -47.67
N ILE A 229 11.54 26.06 -47.43
CA ILE A 229 12.06 25.78 -46.08
C ILE A 229 13.54 26.18 -46.02
N ASP A 230 13.92 26.97 -45.02
CA ASP A 230 15.30 27.37 -44.71
C ASP A 230 16.13 27.88 -45.92
N GLY A 231 15.45 28.55 -46.86
CA GLY A 231 16.05 29.10 -48.08
C GLY A 231 16.07 28.15 -49.29
N VAL A 232 15.67 26.88 -49.13
CA VAL A 232 15.41 25.94 -50.23
C VAL A 232 13.94 26.09 -50.65
N SER A 233 13.70 26.58 -51.86
CA SER A 233 12.35 26.78 -52.39
C SER A 233 12.25 26.40 -53.86
N GLY A 234 11.08 25.93 -54.27
CA GLY A 234 10.82 25.55 -55.65
C GLY A 234 9.37 25.19 -55.89
N ASN A 235 9.09 24.79 -57.13
CA ASN A 235 7.82 24.19 -57.53
C ASN A 235 8.06 23.10 -58.57
N HIS A 236 7.19 22.09 -58.58
CA HIS A 236 7.20 20.99 -59.53
C HIS A 236 5.77 20.72 -60.00
N THR A 237 5.55 20.66 -61.31
CA THR A 237 4.22 20.44 -61.90
C THR A 237 4.07 18.99 -62.34
N VAL A 238 3.10 18.29 -61.76
CA VAL A 238 2.70 16.93 -62.12
C VAL A 238 1.55 17.00 -63.13
N GLN A 239 1.64 16.23 -64.20
CA GLN A 239 0.60 16.11 -65.23
C GLN A 239 0.16 14.65 -65.41
N GLN A 240 -1.07 14.41 -65.87
CA GLN A 240 -1.61 13.06 -66.11
C GLN A 240 -0.69 12.18 -66.99
N ALA A 241 0.02 12.78 -67.95
CA ALA A 241 0.91 12.06 -68.87
C ALA A 241 2.27 11.68 -68.27
N HIS A 242 2.56 12.07 -67.02
CA HIS A 242 3.81 11.71 -66.35
C HIS A 242 3.78 10.23 -65.94
N ALA A 243 4.78 9.49 -66.39
CA ALA A 243 5.01 8.08 -66.13
C ALA A 243 5.77 7.86 -64.82
N THR A 244 5.94 6.58 -64.46
CA THR A 244 6.52 6.12 -63.21
C THR A 244 7.94 5.57 -63.47
N ASN A 245 8.97 6.39 -63.24
CA ASN A 245 10.38 6.02 -63.42
C ASN A 245 11.05 5.62 -62.09
N THR A 246 10.60 4.50 -61.53
CA THR A 246 11.07 3.99 -60.22
C THR A 246 12.58 3.80 -60.17
N GLN A 247 13.22 3.44 -61.30
CA GLN A 247 14.68 3.32 -61.40
C GLN A 247 15.37 4.65 -61.07
N MET A 248 14.91 5.76 -61.65
CA MET A 248 15.54 7.06 -61.46
C MET A 248 15.28 7.67 -60.09
N GLY A 249 14.10 7.43 -59.51
CA GLY A 249 13.82 7.81 -58.11
C GLY A 249 14.78 7.13 -57.14
N LEU A 250 14.85 5.81 -57.18
CA LEU A 250 15.72 5.02 -56.30
C LEU A 250 17.20 5.38 -56.52
N TYR A 251 17.67 5.50 -57.78
CA TYR A 251 19.04 5.91 -58.05
C TYR A 251 19.36 7.30 -57.49
N THR A 252 18.55 8.32 -57.81
CA THR A 252 18.82 9.71 -57.40
C THR A 252 18.73 9.89 -55.88
N GLY A 253 17.78 9.23 -55.21
CA GLY A 253 17.69 9.24 -53.75
C GLY A 253 18.87 8.54 -53.09
N MET A 254 19.12 7.28 -53.44
CA MET A 254 20.18 6.48 -52.83
C MET A 254 21.58 7.05 -53.11
N ASN A 255 21.79 7.68 -54.26
CA ASN A 255 23.07 8.32 -54.60
C ASN A 255 23.40 9.55 -53.74
N LEU A 256 22.42 10.18 -53.05
CA LEU A 256 22.72 11.24 -52.08
C LEU A 256 23.49 10.69 -50.87
N LEU A 257 23.24 9.43 -50.49
CA LEU A 257 23.89 8.75 -49.38
C LEU A 257 25.27 8.20 -49.75
N THR A 258 25.60 8.02 -51.04
CA THR A 258 26.95 7.55 -51.45
C THR A 258 28.00 8.66 -51.51
N VAL A 259 27.61 9.92 -51.26
CA VAL A 259 28.48 11.11 -51.34
C VAL A 259 28.41 12.01 -50.11
N SER A 260 27.60 11.65 -49.10
CA SER A 260 27.42 12.40 -47.85
C SER A 260 28.54 12.11 -46.83
N ASP A 261 28.76 13.02 -45.88
CA ASP A 261 29.57 12.72 -44.70
C ASP A 261 28.88 11.65 -43.85
N THR A 262 29.58 10.58 -43.48
CA THR A 262 29.01 9.42 -42.75
C THR A 262 29.16 9.51 -41.22
N THR A 263 29.70 10.63 -40.73
CA THR A 263 29.97 10.89 -39.30
C THR A 263 29.68 12.34 -38.94
N VAL A 264 29.48 12.63 -37.65
CA VAL A 264 29.39 14.00 -37.10
C VAL A 264 30.06 14.08 -35.72
N GLU A 265 30.61 15.25 -35.39
CA GLU A 265 31.21 15.52 -34.09
C GLU A 265 30.15 15.99 -33.10
N ILE A 266 29.91 15.23 -32.03
CA ILE A 266 28.98 15.57 -30.94
C ILE A 266 29.79 15.61 -29.64
N ASN A 267 29.81 16.75 -28.95
CA ASN A 267 30.54 16.96 -27.69
C ASN A 267 32.04 16.54 -27.73
N GLY A 268 32.67 16.60 -28.91
CA GLY A 268 34.07 16.21 -29.14
C GLY A 268 34.30 14.71 -29.32
N GLN A 269 33.26 13.96 -29.66
CA GLN A 269 33.34 12.57 -30.11
C GLN A 269 32.79 12.44 -31.54
N THR A 270 33.51 11.69 -32.38
CA THR A 270 33.06 11.30 -33.72
C THR A 270 31.97 10.22 -33.57
N VAL A 271 30.74 10.53 -33.97
CA VAL A 271 29.60 9.61 -33.99
C VAL A 271 29.28 9.28 -35.44
N GLN A 272 29.09 8.00 -35.75
CA GLN A 272 28.67 7.56 -37.09
C GLN A 272 27.19 7.88 -37.33
N ARG A 273 26.78 7.97 -38.59
CA ARG A 273 25.39 8.20 -39.00
C ARG A 273 24.76 6.91 -39.50
N VAL A 274 23.45 6.75 -39.30
CA VAL A 274 22.68 5.61 -39.84
C VAL A 274 21.87 6.08 -41.05
N PRO A 275 22.09 5.50 -42.25
CA PRO A 275 21.34 5.83 -43.45
C PRO A 275 20.00 5.09 -43.51
N ALA A 276 18.94 5.77 -43.96
CA ALA A 276 17.65 5.15 -44.26
C ALA A 276 17.06 5.72 -45.57
N VAL A 277 16.32 4.88 -46.29
CA VAL A 277 15.64 5.24 -47.54
C VAL A 277 14.17 4.86 -47.41
N ILE A 278 13.27 5.82 -47.60
CA ILE A 278 11.82 5.61 -47.54
C ILE A 278 11.26 5.88 -48.93
N HIS A 279 10.96 4.83 -49.68
CA HIS A 279 10.43 4.91 -51.04
C HIS A 279 8.91 4.70 -51.04
N LEU A 280 8.17 5.65 -51.63
CA LEU A 280 6.72 5.56 -51.74
C LEU A 280 6.25 5.69 -53.19
N SER A 281 5.38 4.78 -53.62
CA SER A 281 4.85 4.69 -54.99
C SER A 281 3.45 4.10 -55.05
N ASP A 282 2.63 4.53 -56.01
CA ASP A 282 1.39 3.82 -56.37
C ASP A 282 1.59 2.71 -57.42
N GLY A 283 2.84 2.34 -57.69
CA GLY A 283 3.20 1.01 -58.16
C GLY A 283 4.05 0.97 -59.43
N ASN A 284 3.35 0.84 -60.55
CA ASN A 284 3.83 0.14 -61.74
C ASN A 284 4.96 0.88 -62.50
N PRO A 285 6.21 0.36 -62.53
CA PRO A 285 7.31 0.98 -63.27
C PRO A 285 7.05 0.96 -64.80
N THR A 286 6.77 2.12 -65.37
CA THR A 286 6.29 2.27 -66.76
C THR A 286 7.34 2.81 -67.74
N VAL A 287 8.42 3.39 -67.20
CA VAL A 287 9.61 3.84 -67.96
C VAL A 287 10.89 3.58 -67.15
N SER A 288 12.03 3.65 -67.82
CA SER A 288 13.37 3.58 -67.21
C SER A 288 14.38 4.38 -68.04
N SER A 289 15.61 4.53 -67.54
CA SER A 289 16.68 5.22 -68.28
C SER A 289 17.17 4.41 -69.49
N ASP A 290 17.42 5.02 -70.64
CA ASP A 290 18.02 4.34 -71.81
C ASP A 290 19.52 4.03 -71.67
N SER A 291 20.13 4.44 -70.55
CA SER A 291 21.58 4.32 -70.33
C SER A 291 22.04 2.87 -70.25
N GLN A 292 23.13 2.55 -70.98
CA GLN A 292 23.73 1.21 -70.99
C GLN A 292 24.33 0.81 -69.62
N ASN A 293 24.68 1.78 -68.78
CA ASN A 293 25.03 1.55 -67.38
C ASN A 293 23.75 1.60 -66.55
N TRP A 294 23.14 0.46 -66.24
CA TRP A 294 21.93 0.43 -65.40
C TRP A 294 22.22 0.79 -63.93
N TRP A 295 23.46 0.63 -63.46
CA TRP A 295 23.91 0.94 -62.11
C TRP A 295 24.23 2.44 -61.89
N GLU A 296 24.55 3.16 -62.97
CA GLU A 296 24.78 4.60 -63.02
C GLU A 296 23.96 5.21 -64.19
N PRO A 297 22.62 5.18 -64.11
CA PRO A 297 21.77 5.65 -65.20
C PRO A 297 21.79 7.18 -65.35
N ALA A 298 21.78 7.67 -66.59
CA ALA A 298 21.50 9.07 -66.85
C ALA A 298 20.03 9.40 -66.56
N ASN A 299 19.79 10.59 -66.01
CA ASN A 299 18.46 11.05 -65.60
C ASN A 299 17.54 11.34 -66.81
N ASN A 300 16.92 10.28 -67.33
CA ASN A 300 16.00 10.30 -68.47
C ASN A 300 14.97 9.16 -68.38
N SER A 301 13.99 9.19 -69.29
CA SER A 301 12.94 8.16 -69.43
C SER A 301 12.93 7.53 -70.84
N GLY A 302 14.11 7.31 -71.42
CA GLY A 302 14.27 6.87 -72.81
C GLY A 302 13.96 5.40 -73.10
N ASN A 303 13.54 4.61 -72.09
CA ASN A 303 13.09 3.23 -72.27
C ASN A 303 11.67 3.07 -71.74
N GLY A 304 10.83 2.37 -72.52
CA GLY A 304 9.45 2.11 -72.16
C GLY A 304 8.47 3.16 -72.68
N ASN A 305 7.19 2.87 -72.52
CA ASN A 305 6.10 3.58 -73.19
C ASN A 305 5.31 4.53 -72.29
N GLY A 306 5.57 4.55 -70.97
CA GLY A 306 4.87 5.43 -70.03
C GLY A 306 3.41 5.08 -69.77
N VAL A 307 2.95 3.89 -70.18
CA VAL A 307 1.54 3.51 -70.08
C VAL A 307 1.35 2.33 -69.13
N VAL A 308 0.60 2.56 -68.04
CA VAL A 308 0.30 1.56 -66.99
C VAL A 308 -0.31 0.26 -67.53
N ARG A 309 -1.09 0.30 -68.61
CA ARG A 309 -1.70 -0.91 -69.24
C ARG A 309 -0.74 -1.70 -70.15
N ILE A 310 0.49 -1.21 -70.38
CA ILE A 310 1.49 -1.79 -71.29
C ILE A 310 2.81 -2.06 -70.54
N SER A 311 2.68 -2.56 -69.32
CA SER A 311 3.77 -2.83 -68.38
C SER A 311 4.81 -3.76 -68.98
N SER A 312 6.09 -3.42 -68.83
CA SER A 312 7.22 -4.19 -69.37
C SER A 312 8.15 -4.60 -68.24
N VAL A 313 8.37 -5.90 -68.10
CA VAL A 313 9.12 -6.52 -66.98
C VAL A 313 10.50 -5.93 -66.78
N GLY A 314 11.17 -5.49 -67.87
CA GLY A 314 12.50 -4.91 -67.79
C GLY A 314 12.59 -3.58 -67.02
N ASN A 315 11.51 -2.79 -66.95
CA ASN A 315 11.53 -1.52 -66.20
C ASN A 315 11.56 -1.78 -64.68
N GLY A 316 10.75 -2.72 -64.20
CA GLY A 316 10.77 -3.14 -62.79
C GLY A 316 12.07 -3.85 -62.41
N LEU A 317 12.59 -4.73 -63.29
CA LEU A 317 13.86 -5.41 -63.06
C LEU A 317 15.03 -4.41 -62.98
N LYS A 318 15.08 -3.41 -63.88
CA LYS A 318 16.10 -2.35 -63.82
C LYS A 318 16.01 -1.55 -62.52
N ALA A 319 14.82 -1.22 -62.03
CA ALA A 319 14.65 -0.57 -60.74
C ALA A 319 15.20 -1.42 -59.58
N MET A 320 14.82 -2.70 -59.49
CA MET A 320 15.32 -3.63 -58.47
C MET A 320 16.83 -3.84 -58.53
N MET A 321 17.41 -4.00 -59.72
CA MET A 321 18.86 -4.14 -59.89
C MET A 321 19.59 -2.87 -59.44
N THR A 322 19.13 -1.70 -59.90
CA THR A 322 19.73 -0.40 -59.54
C THR A 322 19.67 -0.17 -58.02
N ALA A 323 18.53 -0.44 -57.39
CA ALA A 323 18.39 -0.30 -55.93
C ALA A 323 19.24 -1.30 -55.15
N THR A 324 19.35 -2.55 -55.61
CA THR A 324 20.24 -3.56 -55.01
C THR A 324 21.71 -3.13 -55.08
N TYR A 325 22.15 -2.60 -56.22
CA TYR A 325 23.50 -2.06 -56.40
C TYR A 325 23.73 -0.85 -55.47
N MET A 326 22.84 0.14 -55.50
CA MET A 326 22.97 1.34 -54.68
C MET A 326 22.94 1.03 -53.18
N LYS A 327 22.18 0.03 -52.72
CA LYS A 327 22.19 -0.44 -51.32
C LYS A 327 23.58 -0.93 -50.90
N GLN A 328 24.26 -1.70 -51.75
CA GLN A 328 25.62 -2.15 -51.50
C GLN A 328 26.62 -0.99 -51.53
N GLU A 329 26.46 -0.03 -52.45
CA GLU A 329 27.33 1.15 -52.54
C GLU A 329 27.19 2.08 -51.34
N ILE A 330 25.98 2.26 -50.79
CA ILE A 330 25.76 2.99 -49.54
C ILE A 330 26.44 2.26 -48.38
N ASN A 331 26.19 0.96 -48.19
CA ASN A 331 26.81 0.19 -47.11
C ASN A 331 28.35 0.28 -47.18
N ARG A 332 28.92 0.17 -48.39
CA ARG A 332 30.36 0.33 -48.65
C ARG A 332 30.87 1.74 -48.32
N HIS A 333 30.05 2.78 -48.51
CA HIS A 333 30.41 4.18 -48.19
C HIS A 333 30.35 4.46 -46.68
N TYR A 334 29.34 3.94 -45.99
CA TYR A 334 29.21 4.00 -44.53
C TYR A 334 30.14 3.01 -43.80
N ASN A 335 30.93 2.20 -44.52
CA ASN A 335 31.76 1.11 -43.98
C ASN A 335 30.96 0.09 -43.13
N ALA A 336 29.69 -0.11 -43.49
CA ALA A 336 28.77 -1.04 -42.86
C ALA A 336 28.80 -2.41 -43.55
N ASP A 337 28.78 -3.49 -42.77
CA ASP A 337 28.50 -4.83 -43.29
C ASP A 337 27.01 -4.92 -43.65
N SER A 338 26.62 -5.78 -44.60
CA SER A 338 25.23 -5.83 -45.11
C SER A 338 24.15 -6.15 -44.08
N ASN A 339 24.56 -6.59 -42.88
CA ASN A 339 23.69 -6.97 -41.79
C ASN A 339 23.90 -6.11 -40.53
N SER A 340 24.82 -5.13 -40.51
CA SER A 340 25.00 -4.26 -39.34
C SER A 340 23.87 -3.24 -39.23
N ASP A 341 23.60 -2.71 -38.04
CA ASP A 341 22.59 -1.69 -37.79
C ASP A 341 22.99 -0.31 -38.40
N TYR A 342 24.25 -0.14 -38.81
CA TYR A 342 24.75 0.95 -39.68
C TYR A 342 24.49 0.75 -41.19
N ALA A 343 23.95 -0.40 -41.61
CA ALA A 343 23.58 -0.62 -43.01
C ALA A 343 22.37 0.25 -43.38
N VAL A 344 22.20 0.54 -44.68
CA VAL A 344 21.02 1.28 -45.13
C VAL A 344 19.78 0.41 -45.06
N HIS A 345 18.84 0.85 -44.24
CA HIS A 345 17.48 0.32 -44.22
C HIS A 345 16.66 0.96 -45.34
N VAL A 346 16.02 0.13 -46.16
CA VAL A 346 15.17 0.53 -47.28
C VAL A 346 13.74 0.08 -47.01
N TYR A 347 12.88 1.07 -46.76
CA TYR A 347 11.46 0.91 -46.50
C TYR A 347 10.68 1.26 -47.76
N ASN A 348 9.83 0.35 -48.22
CA ASN A 348 8.97 0.59 -49.37
C ASN A 348 7.50 0.69 -48.95
N ILE A 349 6.80 1.71 -49.45
CA ILE A 349 5.38 1.96 -49.17
C ILE A 349 4.62 1.89 -50.51
N GLY A 350 3.84 0.82 -50.69
CA GLY A 350 2.96 0.65 -51.83
C GLY A 350 1.59 1.25 -51.56
N MET A 351 1.26 2.34 -52.25
CA MET A 351 0.01 3.07 -52.02
C MET A 351 -1.07 2.64 -53.03
N GLY A 352 -2.15 2.03 -52.54
CA GLY A 352 -3.29 1.64 -53.38
C GLY A 352 -2.99 0.55 -54.41
N LEU A 353 -1.98 -0.30 -54.21
CA LEU A 353 -1.59 -1.33 -55.19
C LEU A 353 -2.72 -2.33 -55.50
N ASN A 354 -3.64 -2.53 -54.54
CA ASN A 354 -4.87 -3.29 -54.70
C ASN A 354 -5.82 -2.67 -55.76
N GLY A 355 -5.76 -1.36 -55.95
CA GLY A 355 -6.52 -0.60 -56.94
C GLY A 355 -6.06 -0.80 -58.39
N ILE A 356 -4.76 -1.03 -58.63
CA ILE A 356 -4.14 -1.08 -59.97
C ILE A 356 -4.91 -1.97 -60.96
N PHE A 357 -5.33 -3.17 -60.53
CA PHE A 357 -6.08 -4.08 -61.39
C PHE A 357 -7.42 -3.48 -61.86
N ASN A 358 -8.13 -2.80 -60.96
CA ASN A 358 -9.40 -2.13 -61.25
C ASN A 358 -9.18 -0.83 -62.04
N GLU A 359 -8.11 -0.10 -61.79
CA GLU A 359 -7.72 1.12 -62.53
C GLU A 359 -7.40 0.81 -63.99
N VAL A 360 -6.60 -0.25 -64.24
CA VAL A 360 -6.30 -0.74 -65.60
C VAL A 360 -7.59 -1.21 -66.30
N LYS A 361 -8.48 -1.93 -65.62
CA LYS A 361 -9.79 -2.32 -66.18
C LYS A 361 -10.76 -1.15 -66.39
N ALA A 362 -10.76 -0.14 -65.54
CA ALA A 362 -11.58 1.06 -65.73
C ALA A 362 -11.09 1.87 -66.93
N SER A 363 -9.79 1.84 -67.22
CA SER A 363 -9.21 2.47 -68.42
C SER A 363 -9.51 1.73 -69.73
N SER A 364 -9.93 0.45 -69.69
CA SER A 364 -10.15 -0.36 -70.89
C SER A 364 -11.49 -0.07 -71.56
N ASN A 365 -11.57 1.08 -72.24
CA ASN A 365 -12.77 1.51 -72.98
C ASN A 365 -12.88 0.89 -74.40
N TRP A 366 -11.99 -0.05 -74.76
CA TRP A 366 -11.85 -0.59 -76.12
C TRP A 366 -11.46 -2.08 -76.13
N ASN A 367 -11.94 -2.78 -77.16
CA ASN A 367 -11.88 -4.23 -77.40
C ASN A 367 -10.43 -4.78 -77.53
N THR A 368 -9.75 -4.96 -76.40
CA THR A 368 -8.36 -5.41 -76.26
C THR A 368 -8.19 -6.32 -75.03
N ASP A 369 -7.48 -7.44 -75.18
CA ASP A 369 -7.15 -8.36 -74.07
C ASP A 369 -5.99 -7.79 -73.24
N ILE A 370 -6.29 -6.81 -72.38
CA ILE A 370 -5.32 -6.23 -71.45
C ILE A 370 -5.24 -7.11 -70.20
N ASP A 371 -4.07 -7.70 -69.95
CA ASP A 371 -3.79 -8.44 -68.72
C ASP A 371 -3.53 -7.47 -67.55
N ALA A 372 -4.60 -7.05 -66.88
CA ALA A 372 -4.52 -6.19 -65.70
C ALA A 372 -3.73 -6.82 -64.53
N ASN A 373 -3.60 -8.15 -64.48
CA ASN A 373 -2.76 -8.82 -63.49
C ASN A 373 -1.27 -8.53 -63.75
N LYS A 374 -0.87 -8.32 -65.01
CA LYS A 374 0.52 -8.02 -65.40
C LYS A 374 1.05 -6.78 -64.69
N SER A 375 0.27 -5.69 -64.70
CA SER A 375 0.65 -4.41 -64.08
C SER A 375 0.70 -4.50 -62.55
N GLN A 376 -0.27 -5.18 -61.94
CA GLN A 376 -0.32 -5.35 -60.49
C GLN A 376 0.79 -6.29 -59.98
N ASN A 377 1.01 -7.43 -60.64
CA ASN A 377 2.11 -8.34 -60.33
C ASN A 377 3.49 -7.68 -60.51
N LEU A 378 3.64 -6.81 -61.51
CA LEU A 378 4.88 -6.04 -61.71
C LEU A 378 5.11 -5.03 -60.57
N ALA A 379 4.08 -4.32 -60.13
CA ALA A 379 4.17 -3.43 -58.97
C ALA A 379 4.55 -4.20 -57.69
N TYR A 380 3.86 -5.31 -57.40
CA TYR A 380 4.15 -6.14 -56.22
C TYR A 380 5.58 -6.66 -56.19
N VAL A 381 6.08 -7.27 -57.28
CA VAL A 381 7.47 -7.80 -57.28
C VAL A 381 8.52 -6.69 -57.29
N SER A 382 8.24 -5.51 -57.86
CA SER A 382 9.19 -4.40 -57.93
C SER A 382 9.31 -3.61 -56.61
N LEU A 383 8.20 -3.50 -55.86
CA LEU A 383 8.13 -2.77 -54.59
C LEU A 383 8.24 -3.67 -53.36
N ASN A 384 7.88 -4.95 -53.46
CA ASN A 384 8.03 -5.94 -52.40
C ASN A 384 8.59 -7.26 -52.97
N PRO A 385 9.85 -7.26 -53.45
CA PRO A 385 10.50 -8.48 -53.90
C PRO A 385 10.54 -9.56 -52.81
N GLY A 386 10.76 -9.20 -51.54
CA GLY A 386 10.84 -10.15 -50.43
C GLY A 386 9.64 -11.10 -50.33
N SER A 387 8.41 -10.58 -50.39
CA SER A 387 7.21 -11.43 -50.38
C SER A 387 6.83 -11.99 -51.75
N HIS A 388 7.02 -11.24 -52.84
CA HIS A 388 6.45 -11.59 -54.15
C HIS A 388 7.43 -12.23 -55.16
N TRP A 389 8.71 -12.32 -54.82
CA TRP A 389 9.73 -12.93 -55.69
C TRP A 389 9.40 -14.38 -56.07
N ASN A 390 8.74 -15.13 -55.19
CA ASN A 390 8.38 -16.53 -55.39
C ASN A 390 6.93 -16.74 -55.88
N ASP A 391 6.22 -15.67 -56.25
CA ASP A 391 4.82 -15.79 -56.69
C ASP A 391 4.68 -16.70 -57.92
N SER A 392 3.55 -17.41 -57.95
CA SER A 392 3.14 -18.31 -59.03
C SER A 392 2.50 -17.56 -60.21
N ASN A 393 3.18 -16.49 -60.67
CA ASN A 393 2.77 -15.69 -61.82
C ASN A 393 3.91 -15.56 -62.85
N ASN A 394 3.56 -15.16 -64.07
CA ASN A 394 4.49 -15.02 -65.20
C ASN A 394 5.55 -13.93 -65.01
N ILE A 395 5.26 -12.88 -64.23
CA ILE A 395 6.18 -11.76 -63.98
C ILE A 395 7.28 -12.19 -63.01
N ALA A 396 6.90 -12.70 -61.83
CA ALA A 396 7.86 -13.22 -60.87
C ALA A 396 8.71 -14.36 -61.46
N GLN A 397 8.11 -15.23 -62.29
CA GLN A 397 8.88 -16.22 -63.05
C GLN A 397 9.89 -15.57 -64.01
N ASN A 398 9.47 -14.60 -64.82
CA ASN A 398 10.37 -13.92 -65.76
C ASN A 398 11.54 -13.22 -65.05
N PHE A 399 11.28 -12.58 -63.90
CA PHE A 399 12.32 -11.96 -63.06
C PHE A 399 13.33 -13.00 -62.58
N ARG A 400 12.87 -14.13 -62.03
CA ARG A 400 13.73 -15.26 -61.61
C ARG A 400 14.55 -15.82 -62.77
N ASP A 401 13.92 -16.12 -63.91
CA ASP A 401 14.58 -16.72 -65.08
C ASP A 401 15.62 -15.78 -65.72
N THR A 402 15.35 -14.47 -65.71
CA THR A 402 16.26 -13.42 -66.20
C THR A 402 17.43 -13.21 -65.24
N TRP A 403 17.15 -13.06 -63.93
CA TRP A 403 18.17 -12.89 -62.89
C TRP A 403 19.11 -14.09 -62.80
N ASN A 404 18.56 -15.31 -62.91
CA ASN A 404 19.36 -16.54 -62.93
C ASN A 404 20.30 -16.61 -64.14
N GLN A 405 19.97 -16.01 -65.28
CA GLN A 405 20.92 -15.88 -66.40
C GLN A 405 22.00 -14.83 -66.10
N TYR A 406 21.59 -13.68 -65.56
CA TYR A 406 22.51 -12.58 -65.23
C TYR A 406 23.58 -13.01 -64.23
N LYS A 407 23.19 -13.52 -63.05
CA LYS A 407 24.14 -13.88 -61.98
C LYS A 407 25.11 -15.02 -62.35
N ASN A 408 24.85 -15.74 -63.44
CA ASN A 408 25.79 -16.71 -64.03
C ASN A 408 26.79 -16.07 -65.03
N GLY A 409 26.96 -14.75 -65.02
CA GLY A 409 27.94 -14.02 -65.83
C GLY A 409 27.55 -13.83 -67.29
N THR A 410 26.24 -13.79 -67.59
CA THR A 410 25.72 -13.62 -68.95
C THR A 410 24.98 -12.29 -69.08
N ASN A 411 25.38 -11.45 -70.05
CA ASN A 411 24.58 -10.27 -70.42
C ASN A 411 23.19 -10.72 -70.90
N VAL A 412 22.11 -10.22 -70.29
CA VAL A 412 20.74 -10.67 -70.58
C VAL A 412 19.97 -9.61 -71.35
N ILE A 413 19.16 -10.02 -72.32
CA ILE A 413 18.27 -9.12 -73.07
C ILE A 413 16.88 -9.16 -72.42
N ILE A 414 16.37 -7.98 -72.05
CA ILE A 414 15.08 -7.81 -71.35
C ILE A 414 14.17 -6.86 -72.13
N PRO A 415 12.86 -7.13 -72.22
CA PRO A 415 11.92 -6.22 -72.86
C PRO A 415 11.58 -5.05 -71.93
N VAL A 416 11.78 -3.82 -72.43
CA VAL A 416 11.49 -2.55 -71.73
C VAL A 416 10.29 -1.81 -72.33
N SER A 417 9.91 -2.13 -73.57
CA SER A 417 8.59 -1.84 -74.15
C SER A 417 8.09 -3.08 -74.90
N GLU A 418 6.83 -3.44 -74.73
CA GLU A 418 6.18 -4.54 -75.45
C GLU A 418 4.86 -4.07 -76.10
N PRO A 419 4.48 -4.58 -77.28
CA PRO A 419 3.14 -4.33 -77.79
C PRO A 419 2.07 -5.09 -76.98
N ALA A 420 0.86 -4.53 -76.88
CA ALA A 420 -0.27 -5.20 -76.23
C ALA A 420 -0.69 -6.44 -77.03
N ALA A 421 -1.09 -7.49 -76.31
CA ALA A 421 -1.51 -8.74 -76.91
C ALA A 421 -2.73 -8.54 -77.83
N SER A 422 -2.54 -8.81 -79.13
CA SER A 422 -3.56 -8.91 -80.18
C SER A 422 -4.80 -8.02 -79.99
N ALA A 423 -4.68 -6.73 -80.36
CA ALA A 423 -5.85 -6.03 -80.88
C ALA A 423 -6.44 -6.90 -82.02
N GLY A 424 -7.76 -7.16 -81.99
CA GLY A 424 -8.42 -8.10 -82.90
C GLY A 424 -8.20 -7.79 -84.39
N PRO A 425 -8.44 -8.76 -85.29
CA PRO A 425 -8.00 -8.70 -86.69
C PRO A 425 -8.46 -7.44 -87.43
N GLY A 426 -7.53 -6.55 -87.76
CA GLY A 426 -7.74 -5.30 -88.50
C GLY A 426 -6.51 -4.37 -88.47
N ASP A 427 -6.59 -3.20 -89.13
CA ASP A 427 -5.50 -2.19 -89.28
C ASP A 427 -4.88 -1.66 -87.96
N TRP A 428 -5.43 -2.03 -86.80
CA TRP A 428 -5.06 -1.50 -85.50
C TRP A 428 -3.77 -2.09 -84.92
N THR A 429 -3.39 -3.32 -85.27
CA THR A 429 -2.08 -3.89 -84.85
C THR A 429 -0.92 -3.07 -85.40
N SER A 430 -1.00 -2.65 -86.67
CA SER A 430 0.01 -1.81 -87.32
C SER A 430 0.14 -0.43 -86.67
N TRP A 431 -0.98 0.20 -86.28
CA TRP A 431 -0.95 1.46 -85.52
C TRP A 431 -0.31 1.25 -84.14
N TRP A 432 -0.65 0.16 -83.47
CA TRP A 432 -0.12 -0.15 -82.14
C TRP A 432 1.39 -0.40 -82.16
N GLU A 433 1.88 -1.28 -83.05
CA GLU A 433 3.31 -1.56 -83.24
C GLU A 433 4.10 -0.31 -83.66
N SER A 434 3.45 0.65 -84.34
CA SER A 434 4.05 1.95 -84.69
C SER A 434 3.99 3.00 -83.59
N THR A 435 3.08 2.87 -82.60
CA THR A 435 2.91 3.85 -81.50
C THR A 435 3.65 3.42 -80.25
N PHE A 436 3.71 2.11 -80.01
CA PHE A 436 4.41 1.48 -78.89
C PHE A 436 5.29 0.34 -79.44
N PRO A 437 6.44 0.68 -80.04
CA PRO A 437 7.35 -0.32 -80.59
C PRO A 437 7.86 -1.27 -79.50
N SER A 438 8.21 -2.49 -79.90
CA SER A 438 8.92 -3.42 -79.03
C SER A 438 10.36 -2.95 -78.83
N GLU A 439 10.76 -2.71 -77.58
CA GLU A 439 12.11 -2.27 -77.22
C GLU A 439 12.75 -3.27 -76.26
N ASN A 440 14.01 -3.59 -76.53
CA ASN A 440 14.81 -4.49 -75.72
C ASN A 440 16.04 -3.76 -75.20
N TYR A 441 16.33 -3.96 -73.91
CA TYR A 441 17.52 -3.48 -73.24
C TYR A 441 18.50 -4.64 -73.01
N THR A 442 19.80 -4.41 -73.19
CA THR A 442 20.82 -5.43 -72.86
C THR A 442 21.41 -5.10 -71.50
N VAL A 443 21.11 -5.91 -70.50
CA VAL A 443 21.68 -5.79 -69.16
C VAL A 443 23.12 -6.29 -69.19
N THR A 444 24.07 -5.40 -68.88
CA THR A 444 25.51 -5.69 -68.87
C THR A 444 26.08 -5.78 -67.46
N HIS A 445 27.22 -6.43 -67.31
CA HIS A 445 27.97 -6.47 -66.04
C HIS A 445 28.79 -5.18 -65.82
N PRO A 446 28.71 -4.52 -64.64
CA PRO A 446 29.67 -3.49 -64.26
C PRO A 446 31.09 -4.08 -64.09
N SER A 447 32.10 -3.22 -64.19
CA SER A 447 33.50 -3.67 -64.10
C SER A 447 34.01 -3.96 -62.67
N GLN A 448 33.27 -3.47 -61.67
CA GLN A 448 33.51 -3.61 -60.23
C GLN A 448 32.14 -3.62 -59.51
N ASN A 449 32.10 -4.12 -58.28
CA ASN A 449 30.92 -4.10 -57.39
C ASN A 449 29.64 -4.66 -58.02
N ASP A 450 29.77 -5.72 -58.83
CA ASP A 450 28.62 -6.37 -59.46
C ASP A 450 27.79 -7.17 -58.44
N ILE A 451 26.48 -7.14 -58.60
CA ILE A 451 25.49 -7.72 -57.67
C ILE A 451 25.31 -9.24 -57.84
N THR A 452 26.32 -9.95 -58.37
CA THR A 452 26.24 -11.38 -58.72
C THR A 452 26.18 -12.33 -57.52
N GLU A 453 26.59 -11.87 -56.33
CA GLU A 453 26.67 -12.67 -55.09
C GLU A 453 25.34 -12.73 -54.30
N VAL A 454 24.29 -12.02 -54.73
CA VAL A 454 23.08 -11.82 -53.91
C VAL A 454 22.08 -12.97 -54.03
N ASN A 455 21.57 -13.42 -52.86
CA ASN A 455 20.38 -14.27 -52.76
C ASN A 455 19.12 -13.47 -53.12
N ASP A 456 18.92 -13.32 -54.43
CA ASP A 456 17.80 -12.67 -55.10
C ASP A 456 17.70 -11.14 -54.87
N LEU A 457 16.99 -10.45 -55.76
CA LEU A 457 17.00 -8.97 -55.87
C LEU A 457 16.17 -8.26 -54.78
N ASN A 458 16.26 -8.74 -53.54
CA ASN A 458 15.52 -8.20 -52.40
C ASN A 458 16.27 -7.02 -51.77
N TYR A 459 16.12 -5.83 -52.36
CA TYR A 459 16.71 -4.59 -51.83
C TYR A 459 15.93 -4.01 -50.63
N VAL A 460 14.69 -4.45 -50.42
CA VAL A 460 13.74 -3.93 -49.43
C VAL A 460 13.88 -4.70 -48.11
N ASP A 461 14.03 -3.99 -47.01
CA ASP A 461 14.08 -4.61 -45.66
C ASP A 461 12.67 -4.78 -45.10
N GLN A 462 11.81 -3.79 -45.31
CA GLN A 462 10.43 -3.79 -44.84
C GLN A 462 9.50 -3.11 -45.85
N TYR A 463 8.36 -3.74 -46.11
CA TYR A 463 7.34 -3.24 -47.02
C TYR A 463 6.03 -2.99 -46.29
N PHE A 464 5.38 -1.89 -46.63
CA PHE A 464 4.08 -1.49 -46.12
C PHE A 464 3.09 -1.28 -47.26
N SER A 465 1.83 -1.62 -47.02
CA SER A 465 0.72 -1.36 -47.94
C SER A 465 -0.19 -0.30 -47.33
N ALA A 466 -0.49 0.77 -48.08
CA ALA A 466 -1.39 1.82 -47.64
C ALA A 466 -2.52 2.01 -48.67
N ASP A 467 -3.72 1.55 -48.33
CA ASP A 467 -4.91 1.62 -49.21
C ASP A 467 -5.87 2.75 -48.80
N SER A 468 -5.73 3.35 -47.60
CA SER A 468 -6.45 4.55 -47.14
C SER A 468 -5.52 5.72 -46.81
N ALA A 469 -6.05 6.93 -46.74
CA ALA A 469 -5.29 8.14 -46.38
C ALA A 469 -4.69 8.07 -44.97
N ASP A 470 -5.46 7.55 -44.00
CA ASP A 470 -5.01 7.37 -42.62
C ASP A 470 -3.83 6.37 -42.55
N GLN A 471 -3.90 5.26 -43.30
CA GLN A 471 -2.83 4.26 -43.39
C GLN A 471 -1.53 4.83 -43.96
N VAL A 472 -1.58 5.79 -44.88
CA VAL A 472 -0.35 6.46 -45.36
C VAL A 472 0.33 7.15 -44.18
N THR A 473 -0.42 7.92 -43.39
CA THR A 473 0.13 8.65 -42.23
C THR A 473 0.65 7.69 -41.16
N GLU A 474 -0.14 6.68 -40.79
CA GLU A 474 0.21 5.64 -39.81
C GLU A 474 1.50 4.89 -40.19
N VAL A 475 1.64 4.48 -41.45
CA VAL A 475 2.85 3.78 -41.95
C VAL A 475 4.09 4.67 -41.81
N PHE A 476 3.99 5.96 -42.13
CA PHE A 476 5.09 6.90 -41.95
C PHE A 476 5.44 7.11 -40.47
N GLU A 477 4.44 7.23 -39.59
CA GLU A 477 4.65 7.37 -38.14
C GLU A 477 5.30 6.12 -37.54
N ASN A 478 4.88 4.92 -37.96
CA ASN A 478 5.49 3.65 -37.56
C ASN A 478 6.95 3.55 -38.04
N ILE A 479 7.24 3.84 -39.31
CA ILE A 479 8.63 3.85 -39.85
C ILE A 479 9.50 4.86 -39.10
N VAL A 480 9.00 6.07 -38.83
CA VAL A 480 9.77 7.07 -38.09
C VAL A 480 9.96 6.65 -36.63
N SER A 481 8.97 6.00 -36.00
CA SER A 481 9.10 5.41 -34.67
C SER A 481 10.19 4.34 -34.63
N ASP A 482 10.11 3.34 -35.52
CA ASP A 482 11.10 2.25 -35.67
C ASP A 482 12.53 2.79 -35.78
N ILE A 483 12.73 3.84 -36.60
CA ILE A 483 14.04 4.46 -36.82
C ILE A 483 14.48 5.36 -35.64
N THR A 484 13.58 5.81 -34.75
CA THR A 484 13.88 6.78 -33.67
C THR A 484 13.82 6.25 -32.22
N MET A 485 13.57 4.95 -31.99
CA MET A 485 13.42 4.31 -30.66
C MET A 485 14.67 4.34 -29.72
N SER A 486 15.68 5.16 -29.99
CA SER A 486 16.96 5.15 -29.25
C SER A 486 17.05 6.12 -28.06
N THR A 487 16.02 6.92 -27.79
CA THR A 487 15.99 7.85 -26.64
C THR A 487 15.30 7.24 -25.41
N PRO A 488 15.76 7.51 -24.16
CA PRO A 488 15.08 7.02 -22.97
C PRO A 488 13.68 7.65 -22.82
N GLN A 489 12.64 6.81 -22.84
CA GLN A 489 11.24 7.26 -22.72
C GLN A 489 10.97 7.83 -21.31
N VAL A 490 10.57 9.10 -21.23
CA VAL A 490 10.37 9.77 -19.94
C VAL A 490 9.04 9.38 -19.28
N PRO A 491 8.98 9.25 -17.94
CA PRO A 491 7.82 8.67 -17.27
C PRO A 491 6.60 9.61 -17.30
N THR A 492 6.81 10.92 -17.23
CA THR A 492 5.78 11.95 -17.04
C THR A 492 5.65 12.87 -18.25
N ASN A 493 4.44 13.38 -18.50
CA ASN A 493 4.17 14.27 -19.63
C ASN A 493 4.80 15.65 -19.42
N VAL A 494 5.73 16.04 -20.29
CA VAL A 494 6.50 17.30 -20.19
C VAL A 494 6.07 18.35 -21.20
N SER A 495 6.19 19.62 -20.81
CA SER A 495 6.15 20.75 -21.75
C SER A 495 7.57 21.03 -22.22
N PRO A 496 7.90 20.92 -23.52
CA PRO A 496 9.27 21.09 -24.02
C PRO A 496 9.92 22.42 -23.62
N ASP A 497 9.11 23.49 -23.57
CA ASP A 497 9.55 24.85 -23.24
C ASP A 497 9.93 25.06 -21.75
N ALA A 498 9.66 24.09 -20.86
CA ALA A 498 9.80 24.25 -19.41
C ALA A 498 9.97 22.90 -18.67
N ILE A 499 11.02 22.14 -19.00
CA ILE A 499 11.30 20.79 -18.43
C ILE A 499 11.60 20.79 -16.92
N ASP A 500 12.11 21.91 -16.41
CA ASP A 500 12.38 22.21 -15.00
C ASP A 500 11.12 22.58 -14.21
N GLN A 501 10.02 22.89 -14.92
CA GLN A 501 8.77 23.39 -14.34
C GLN A 501 7.53 22.61 -14.81
N SER A 502 7.70 21.41 -15.38
CA SER A 502 6.62 20.55 -15.88
C SER A 502 6.88 19.05 -15.62
N GLY A 503 5.91 18.20 -15.97
CA GLY A 503 5.99 16.74 -15.77
C GLY A 503 6.18 16.30 -14.31
N TYR A 504 5.56 17.01 -13.37
CA TYR A 504 5.77 16.78 -11.95
C TYR A 504 5.30 15.41 -11.46
N ILE A 505 6.10 14.78 -10.61
CA ILE A 505 5.62 13.87 -9.58
C ILE A 505 5.29 14.71 -8.33
N THR A 506 4.02 14.70 -7.91
CA THR A 506 3.53 15.48 -6.77
C THR A 506 3.15 14.56 -5.62
N TYR A 507 3.90 14.60 -4.51
CA TYR A 507 3.54 13.95 -3.25
C TYR A 507 2.77 14.91 -2.35
N THR A 508 1.73 14.42 -1.69
CA THR A 508 0.90 15.15 -0.73
C THR A 508 0.67 14.29 0.51
N ASP A 509 1.02 14.82 1.68
CA ASP A 509 0.82 14.20 3.00
C ASP A 509 0.06 15.19 3.89
N GLU A 510 -1.21 14.87 4.19
CA GLU A 510 -1.93 15.58 5.24
C GLU A 510 -1.42 15.06 6.59
N ILE A 511 -0.74 15.93 7.33
CA ILE A 511 -0.21 15.64 8.66
C ILE A 511 -1.38 15.39 9.61
N GLY A 512 -1.21 14.47 10.56
CA GLY A 512 -2.28 14.08 11.47
C GLY A 512 -2.79 15.26 12.30
N ASP A 513 -4.07 15.21 12.68
CA ASP A 513 -4.65 16.18 13.62
C ASP A 513 -3.79 16.31 14.88
N TYR A 514 -3.57 17.55 15.32
CA TYR A 514 -2.71 17.92 16.45
C TYR A 514 -1.20 17.60 16.28
N MET A 515 -0.77 17.19 15.09
CA MET A 515 0.64 17.02 14.71
C MET A 515 1.06 18.12 13.71
N GLU A 516 2.37 18.37 13.61
CA GLU A 516 2.96 19.31 12.65
C GLU A 516 4.35 18.85 12.19
N VAL A 517 4.76 19.31 11.01
CA VAL A 517 6.15 19.18 10.54
C VAL A 517 7.04 20.07 11.41
N LYS A 518 8.01 19.47 12.10
CA LYS A 518 8.95 20.18 12.96
C LYS A 518 10.18 20.66 12.20
N ASP A 519 10.70 19.85 11.29
CA ASP A 519 11.89 20.19 10.49
C ASP A 519 11.95 19.38 9.18
N VAL A 520 12.51 19.97 8.13
CA VAL A 520 12.75 19.33 6.83
C VAL A 520 14.26 19.06 6.73
N LYS A 521 14.67 17.86 7.18
CA LYS A 521 16.07 17.53 7.51
C LYS A 521 16.97 17.47 6.28
N ASN A 522 16.62 16.60 5.34
CA ASN A 522 17.51 16.13 4.30
C ASN A 522 16.75 15.85 3.00
N LEU A 523 17.34 16.23 1.88
CA LEU A 523 17.02 15.70 0.56
C LEU A 523 18.20 14.84 0.11
N ILE A 524 17.97 13.55 -0.14
CA ILE A 524 18.98 12.62 -0.64
C ILE A 524 18.64 12.32 -2.10
N PHE A 525 19.48 12.69 -3.06
CA PHE A 525 19.23 12.49 -4.49
C PHE A 525 20.36 11.69 -5.13
N SER A 526 20.04 10.52 -5.71
CA SER A 526 21.04 9.59 -6.28
C SER A 526 22.22 9.34 -5.32
N GLY A 527 21.91 9.23 -4.03
CA GLY A 527 22.87 9.10 -2.93
C GLY A 527 23.63 10.37 -2.50
N THR A 528 23.48 11.51 -3.17
CA THR A 528 24.03 12.80 -2.72
C THR A 528 23.14 13.41 -1.62
N ASN A 529 23.74 13.81 -0.49
CA ASN A 529 23.02 14.38 0.64
C ASN A 529 23.00 15.92 0.60
N PHE A 530 21.80 16.51 0.55
CA PHE A 530 21.57 17.94 0.72
C PHE A 530 20.95 18.19 2.10
N THR A 531 21.48 19.19 2.81
CA THR A 531 21.12 19.52 4.21
C THR A 531 20.90 21.03 4.36
N ASN A 532 20.24 21.44 5.44
CA ASN A 532 20.00 22.85 5.79
C ASN A 532 19.25 23.62 4.68
N PRO A 533 18.03 23.20 4.30
CA PRO A 533 17.25 23.91 3.30
C PRO A 533 16.92 25.35 3.77
N THR A 534 16.84 26.28 2.83
CA THR A 534 16.34 27.63 3.14
C THR A 534 14.81 27.61 3.18
N GLY A 535 14.22 27.96 4.32
CA GLY A 535 12.78 28.16 4.47
C GLY A 535 12.37 29.60 4.21
N SER A 536 11.25 29.81 3.53
CA SER A 536 10.59 31.12 3.40
C SER A 536 9.07 31.00 3.51
N THR A 537 8.45 31.84 4.33
CA THR A 537 7.01 31.79 4.61
C THR A 537 6.26 32.93 3.93
N ASN A 538 5.20 32.60 3.21
CA ASN A 538 4.27 33.55 2.60
C ASN A 538 2.82 33.15 2.96
N GLY A 539 2.11 34.04 3.65
CA GLY A 539 0.80 33.73 4.22
C GLY A 539 0.88 32.56 5.19
N ASN A 540 0.15 31.48 4.89
CA ASN A 540 0.10 30.26 5.68
C ASN A 540 1.00 29.12 5.15
N THR A 541 1.79 29.39 4.09
CA THR A 541 2.63 28.38 3.43
C THR A 541 4.11 28.70 3.64
N THR A 542 4.89 27.71 4.07
CA THR A 542 6.36 27.78 4.14
C THR A 542 6.96 26.89 3.06
N THR A 543 7.73 27.51 2.17
CA THR A 543 8.48 26.82 1.11
C THR A 543 9.91 26.56 1.55
N TYR A 544 10.36 25.32 1.41
CA TYR A 544 11.73 24.88 1.66
C TYR A 544 12.44 24.62 0.33
N ALA A 545 13.65 25.13 0.18
CA ALA A 545 14.51 24.89 -0.97
C ALA A 545 15.87 24.34 -0.53
N PHE A 546 16.25 23.18 -1.06
CA PHE A 546 17.63 22.68 -0.98
C PHE A 546 18.46 23.37 -2.07
N SER A 547 19.79 23.33 -1.97
CA SER A 547 20.67 23.96 -2.97
C SER A 547 21.83 23.04 -3.32
N GLY A 548 22.07 22.86 -4.62
CA GLY A 548 23.19 22.09 -5.14
C GLY A 548 22.86 21.45 -6.49
N GLU A 549 23.89 20.97 -7.18
CA GLU A 549 23.73 20.31 -8.48
C GLU A 549 23.19 18.88 -8.30
N ILE A 550 22.21 18.50 -9.11
CA ILE A 550 21.74 17.11 -9.28
C ILE A 550 21.91 16.71 -10.74
N ASP A 551 21.99 15.41 -11.02
CA ASP A 551 22.26 14.90 -12.37
C ASP A 551 21.12 13.99 -12.85
N SER A 552 20.60 14.29 -14.03
CA SER A 552 19.51 13.58 -14.69
C SER A 552 20.05 12.84 -15.91
N PRO A 553 19.83 11.52 -16.05
CA PRO A 553 20.35 10.76 -17.18
C PRO A 553 19.68 11.11 -18.52
N VAL A 554 18.59 11.88 -18.50
CA VAL A 554 17.90 12.39 -19.70
C VAL A 554 18.13 13.88 -19.90
N TYR A 555 18.05 14.68 -18.83
CA TYR A 555 18.09 16.14 -18.91
C TYR A 555 19.42 16.76 -18.48
N GLY A 556 20.43 15.94 -18.17
CA GLY A 556 21.74 16.38 -17.69
C GLY A 556 21.69 17.06 -16.31
N LYS A 557 22.58 18.04 -16.10
CA LYS A 557 22.71 18.76 -14.83
C LYS A 557 21.51 19.67 -14.56
N GLN A 558 20.90 19.51 -13.39
CA GLN A 558 19.76 20.27 -12.87
C GLN A 558 20.09 20.74 -11.43
N ASN A 559 19.14 21.34 -10.71
CA ASN A 559 19.37 21.86 -9.35
C ASN A 559 18.40 21.28 -8.32
N ALA A 560 18.90 21.04 -7.10
CA ALA A 560 18.09 20.59 -5.97
C ALA A 560 17.02 21.61 -5.54
N ASN A 561 17.13 22.88 -5.95
CA ASN A 561 16.10 23.91 -5.69
C ASN A 561 14.91 23.85 -6.68
N ASP A 562 15.01 23.07 -7.76
CA ASP A 562 13.91 22.84 -8.71
C ASP A 562 12.84 21.92 -8.08
N ILE A 563 13.21 21.13 -7.07
CA ILE A 563 12.28 20.33 -6.25
C ILE A 563 11.61 21.26 -5.22
N VAL A 564 10.33 21.59 -5.46
CA VAL A 564 9.56 22.51 -4.63
C VAL A 564 8.92 21.75 -3.46
N ILE A 565 9.29 22.09 -2.23
CA ILE A 565 8.76 21.51 -0.99
C ILE A 565 7.99 22.59 -0.23
N THR A 566 6.74 22.34 0.13
CA THR A 566 5.90 23.29 0.87
C THR A 566 5.20 22.63 2.04
N VAL A 567 5.13 23.34 3.18
CA VAL A 567 4.24 23.01 4.30
C VAL A 567 3.22 24.11 4.43
N THR A 568 1.94 23.76 4.26
CA THR A 568 0.80 24.68 4.34
C THR A 568 0.02 24.42 5.61
N SER A 569 -0.06 25.41 6.50
CA SER A 569 -0.88 25.35 7.71
C SER A 569 -2.29 25.84 7.44
N ASN A 570 -3.31 25.10 7.88
CA ASN A 570 -4.71 25.52 7.79
C ASN A 570 -5.27 25.60 9.21
N THR A 571 -5.86 26.74 9.58
CA THR A 571 -6.51 26.92 10.88
C THR A 571 -8.00 27.15 10.67
N ASP A 572 -8.83 26.32 11.29
CA ASP A 572 -10.28 26.50 11.29
C ASP A 572 -10.64 27.75 12.12
N SER A 573 -11.25 28.74 11.47
CA SER A 573 -11.64 30.02 12.09
C SER A 573 -12.70 29.92 13.19
N SER A 574 -13.39 28.78 13.32
CA SER A 574 -14.46 28.52 14.27
C SER A 574 -14.02 27.67 15.46
N THR A 575 -13.15 26.68 15.24
CA THR A 575 -12.64 25.78 16.30
C THR A 575 -11.22 26.13 16.77
N GLY A 576 -10.46 26.90 15.99
CA GLY A 576 -9.04 27.18 16.23
C GLY A 576 -8.11 26.00 15.93
N LYS A 577 -8.64 24.86 15.47
CA LYS A 577 -7.86 23.65 15.16
C LYS A 577 -6.93 23.91 13.98
N MET A 578 -5.64 23.63 14.15
CA MET A 578 -4.65 23.69 13.07
C MET A 578 -4.39 22.29 12.50
N THR A 579 -4.34 22.19 11.18
CA THR A 579 -3.80 21.04 10.43
C THR A 579 -2.67 21.52 9.51
N GLN A 580 -1.85 20.59 9.02
CA GLN A 580 -0.82 20.89 8.03
C GLN A 580 -0.87 19.91 6.87
N THR A 581 -0.51 20.40 5.68
CA THR A 581 -0.27 19.57 4.49
C THR A 581 1.15 19.80 4.02
N LEU A 582 1.94 18.74 3.91
CA LEU A 582 3.24 18.76 3.25
C LEU A 582 3.05 18.33 1.79
N THR A 583 3.58 19.13 0.86
CA THR A 583 3.57 18.84 -0.57
C THR A 583 4.98 18.90 -1.12
N VAL A 584 5.34 17.94 -1.98
CA VAL A 584 6.63 17.89 -2.67
C VAL A 584 6.36 17.74 -4.16
N LYS A 585 6.88 18.67 -4.95
CA LYS A 585 6.81 18.66 -6.42
C LYS A 585 8.20 18.42 -6.98
N ILE A 586 8.39 17.27 -7.61
CA ILE A 586 9.62 16.88 -8.29
C ILE A 586 9.37 17.07 -9.80
N PRO A 587 9.92 18.11 -10.46
CA PRO A 587 9.75 18.29 -11.91
C PRO A 587 10.45 17.17 -12.69
N ALA A 588 10.06 16.95 -13.95
CA ALA A 588 10.58 15.86 -14.77
C ALA A 588 12.11 15.86 -14.88
N SER A 589 12.72 17.05 -14.97
CA SER A 589 14.18 17.19 -14.98
C SER A 589 14.86 16.61 -13.72
N ALA A 590 14.18 16.70 -12.58
CA ALA A 590 14.65 16.27 -11.26
C ALA A 590 14.05 14.94 -10.78
N ILE A 591 13.42 14.13 -11.66
CA ILE A 591 13.03 12.75 -11.32
C ILE A 591 14.28 11.85 -11.39
N PRO A 592 14.61 11.07 -10.35
CA PRO A 592 15.61 10.00 -10.47
C PRO A 592 15.08 8.93 -11.42
N LEU A 593 15.86 8.64 -12.46
CA LEU A 593 15.51 7.67 -13.49
C LEU A 593 16.48 6.48 -13.45
N ARG A 594 15.95 5.30 -13.16
CA ARG A 594 16.66 4.04 -13.43
C ARG A 594 16.47 3.69 -14.90
N VAL A 595 17.52 3.92 -15.69
CA VAL A 595 17.56 3.56 -17.11
C VAL A 595 17.96 2.09 -17.21
N ASN A 596 17.13 1.28 -17.88
CA ASN A 596 17.49 -0.06 -18.34
C ASN A 596 17.96 0.09 -19.80
N THR A 597 19.25 -0.10 -20.03
CA THR A 597 19.86 0.01 -21.35
C THR A 597 20.01 -1.38 -21.94
N VAL A 598 19.23 -1.68 -22.97
CA VAL A 598 19.32 -2.91 -23.77
C VAL A 598 20.09 -2.56 -25.02
N GLU A 599 21.30 -3.10 -25.17
CA GLU A 599 22.06 -3.03 -26.40
C GLU A 599 21.73 -4.26 -27.25
N LEU A 600 21.27 -4.07 -28.48
CA LEU A 600 21.06 -5.14 -29.45
C LEU A 600 22.33 -5.42 -30.28
N ASP A 601 22.40 -6.60 -30.88
CA ASP A 601 23.30 -6.92 -31.98
C ASP A 601 22.60 -6.78 -33.34
N SER A 602 23.43 -6.85 -34.39
CA SER A 602 23.11 -6.87 -35.82
C SER A 602 22.16 -8.00 -36.28
N SER A 603 21.57 -8.74 -35.36
CA SER A 603 20.58 -9.79 -35.61
C SER A 603 19.38 -9.68 -34.66
N GLY A 604 19.21 -8.55 -33.99
CA GLY A 604 18.12 -8.26 -33.06
C GLY A 604 18.22 -8.99 -31.71
N ASN A 605 19.35 -9.62 -31.39
CA ASN A 605 19.53 -10.30 -30.10
C ASN A 605 20.11 -9.34 -29.08
N VAL A 606 19.87 -9.59 -27.79
CA VAL A 606 20.43 -8.77 -26.71
C VAL A 606 21.94 -9.01 -26.57
N LYS A 607 22.73 -8.05 -27.03
CA LYS A 607 24.19 -7.98 -26.89
C LYS A 607 24.60 -7.63 -25.45
N SER A 608 23.90 -6.67 -24.84
CA SER A 608 24.05 -6.37 -23.40
C SER A 608 22.75 -5.83 -22.81
N HIS A 609 22.53 -6.04 -21.51
CA HIS A 609 21.43 -5.43 -20.76
C HIS A 609 22.03 -4.91 -19.46
N THR A 610 22.00 -3.60 -19.29
CA THR A 610 22.66 -2.89 -18.19
C THR A 610 21.72 -1.85 -17.58
N THR A 611 22.13 -1.26 -16.46
CA THR A 611 21.38 -0.16 -15.86
C THR A 611 22.33 0.80 -15.14
N ASN A 612 21.94 2.08 -15.10
CA ASN A 612 22.67 3.11 -14.35
C ASN A 612 22.60 2.93 -12.82
N ASN A 613 21.82 1.96 -12.32
CA ASN A 613 21.62 1.69 -10.89
C ASN A 613 21.18 2.92 -10.08
N ALA A 614 20.35 3.79 -10.66
CA ALA A 614 19.84 4.96 -9.96
C ALA A 614 19.11 4.58 -8.66
N TYR A 615 19.34 5.39 -7.62
CA TYR A 615 18.70 5.27 -6.31
C TYR A 615 17.53 6.26 -6.19
N PRO A 616 16.51 5.95 -5.37
CA PRO A 616 15.41 6.87 -5.12
C PRO A 616 15.87 8.23 -4.58
N VAL A 617 15.16 9.29 -4.96
CA VAL A 617 15.18 10.55 -4.21
C VAL A 617 14.45 10.30 -2.90
N ARG A 618 14.95 10.88 -1.81
CA ARG A 618 14.37 10.76 -0.48
C ARG A 618 14.30 12.10 0.22
N LEU A 619 13.09 12.52 0.61
CA LEU A 619 12.90 13.66 1.49
C LEU A 619 12.65 13.15 2.91
N CYS A 620 13.52 13.54 3.83
CA CYS A 620 13.41 13.21 5.25
C CYS A 620 12.92 14.43 6.03
N TYR A 621 11.81 14.32 6.73
CA TYR A 621 11.22 15.37 7.57
C TYR A 621 10.72 14.79 8.89
N THR A 622 10.79 15.57 9.97
CA THR A 622 10.31 15.14 11.29
C THR A 622 8.92 15.69 11.57
N VAL A 623 8.09 14.87 12.21
CA VAL A 623 6.71 15.20 12.59
C VAL A 623 6.54 14.97 14.09
N GLY A 624 5.85 15.88 14.76
CA GLY A 624 5.57 15.76 16.19
C GLY A 624 4.37 16.57 16.64
N VAL A 625 3.95 16.38 17.90
CA VAL A 625 2.80 17.07 18.48
C VAL A 625 2.97 18.59 18.40
N GLN A 626 1.91 19.29 17.98
CA GLN A 626 1.87 20.73 17.82
C GLN A 626 2.26 21.47 19.10
N ASP A 627 3.09 22.50 18.99
CA ASP A 627 3.57 23.22 20.18
C ASP A 627 2.43 23.97 20.89
N GLY A 628 1.38 24.38 20.17
CA GLY A 628 0.15 24.95 20.76
C GLY A 628 -0.72 23.97 21.55
N VAL A 629 -0.42 22.67 21.48
CA VAL A 629 -1.10 21.56 22.18
C VAL A 629 -0.25 21.06 23.36
N LYS A 630 0.93 21.66 23.60
CA LYS A 630 1.83 21.30 24.70
C LYS A 630 1.74 22.28 25.87
N ASN A 631 1.81 21.73 27.07
CA ASN A 631 2.07 22.45 28.31
C ASN A 631 3.51 22.99 28.34
N ALA A 632 3.77 23.93 29.24
CA ALA A 632 5.12 24.51 29.43
C ALA A 632 6.19 23.51 29.90
N ASP A 633 5.81 22.33 30.37
CA ASP A 633 6.70 21.21 30.73
C ASP A 633 6.89 20.18 29.59
N GLY A 634 6.27 20.41 28.42
CA GLY A 634 6.32 19.54 27.26
C GLY A 634 5.29 18.40 27.26
N THR A 635 4.47 18.24 28.31
CA THR A 635 3.34 17.30 28.29
C THR A 635 2.22 17.80 27.38
N VAL A 636 1.29 16.92 26.98
CA VAL A 636 0.17 17.31 26.12
C VAL A 636 -0.97 17.92 26.96
N ASP A 637 -1.44 19.09 26.55
CA ASP A 637 -2.63 19.73 27.12
C ASP A 637 -3.89 19.14 26.48
N LEU A 638 -4.45 18.13 27.14
CA LEU A 638 -5.68 17.45 26.71
C LEU A 638 -6.92 18.38 26.65
N SER A 639 -6.85 19.60 27.20
CA SER A 639 -7.90 20.63 27.04
C SER A 639 -7.91 21.30 25.66
N LYS A 640 -6.80 21.23 24.89
CA LYS A 640 -6.69 21.77 23.52
C LYS A 640 -7.26 20.84 22.45
N ILE A 641 -7.66 19.65 22.84
CA ILE A 641 -8.07 18.57 21.94
C ILE A 641 -9.60 18.48 21.95
N ASP A 642 -10.19 18.31 20.78
CA ASP A 642 -11.64 18.17 20.62
C ASP A 642 -12.12 16.79 21.11
N ASP A 643 -13.31 16.74 21.71
CA ASP A 643 -13.80 15.52 22.35
C ASP A 643 -14.12 14.41 21.35
N ALA A 644 -14.48 14.76 20.11
CA ALA A 644 -14.69 13.77 19.05
C ALA A 644 -13.36 13.09 18.67
N TYR A 645 -12.25 13.83 18.62
CA TYR A 645 -10.92 13.26 18.43
C TYR A 645 -10.52 12.36 19.61
N LYS A 646 -10.76 12.77 20.87
CA LYS A 646 -10.51 11.93 22.05
C LYS A 646 -11.32 10.63 21.98
N GLN A 647 -12.60 10.71 21.67
CA GLN A 647 -13.49 9.56 21.55
C GLN A 647 -13.03 8.58 20.45
N ALA A 648 -12.64 9.10 19.28
CA ALA A 648 -12.21 8.28 18.15
C ALA A 648 -10.80 7.69 18.28
N ASN A 649 -9.91 8.31 19.07
CA ASN A 649 -8.48 7.97 19.09
C ASN A 649 -7.94 7.53 20.48
N THR A 650 -8.78 7.37 21.50
CA THR A 650 -8.35 6.78 22.79
C THR A 650 -8.32 5.26 22.70
N GLY A 651 -7.15 4.67 22.97
CA GLY A 651 -6.93 3.22 23.06
C GLY A 651 -6.65 2.74 24.49
N THR A 652 -6.14 1.52 24.61
CA THR A 652 -5.93 0.85 25.91
C THR A 652 -4.75 1.38 26.72
N ASP A 653 -3.82 2.12 26.09
CA ASP A 653 -2.59 2.63 26.70
C ASP A 653 -2.41 4.15 26.54
N GLY A 654 -3.44 4.87 26.07
CA GLY A 654 -3.47 6.34 26.01
C GLY A 654 -4.34 6.91 24.89
N LEU A 655 -4.27 8.23 24.73
CA LEU A 655 -4.76 8.94 23.55
C LEU A 655 -3.72 8.82 22.42
N TYR A 656 -4.16 8.41 21.23
CA TYR A 656 -3.30 8.26 20.07
C TYR A 656 -3.23 9.51 19.21
N PHE A 657 -2.01 9.82 18.75
CA PHE A 657 -1.71 10.80 17.72
C PHE A 657 -1.00 10.10 16.57
N TYR A 658 -1.27 10.50 15.33
CA TYR A 658 -0.75 9.85 14.13
C TYR A 658 0.13 10.80 13.32
N SER A 659 1.29 10.35 12.83
CA SER A 659 2.20 11.22 12.06
C SER A 659 1.52 11.81 10.82
N ASN A 660 0.65 11.04 10.17
CA ASN A 660 -0.20 11.52 9.10
C ASN A 660 -1.66 11.17 9.35
N LYS A 661 -2.54 11.93 8.71
CA LYS A 661 -3.98 11.68 8.71
C LYS A 661 -4.27 10.30 8.13
N TYR A 662 -5.26 9.64 8.72
CA TYR A 662 -5.85 8.41 8.26
C TYR A 662 -7.36 8.45 8.51
N THR A 663 -8.17 8.18 7.50
CA THR A 663 -9.65 8.19 7.62
C THR A 663 -10.30 6.82 7.37
N GLY A 664 -9.59 5.89 6.71
CA GLY A 664 -10.14 4.58 6.32
C GLY A 664 -11.11 4.62 5.13
N ASP A 665 -11.34 5.78 4.51
CA ASP A 665 -12.25 5.94 3.38
C ASP A 665 -11.65 5.47 2.04
N ILE A 666 -10.32 5.56 1.90
CA ILE A 666 -9.62 5.11 0.69
C ILE A 666 -9.50 3.59 0.76
N LYS A 667 -9.99 2.90 -0.28
CA LYS A 667 -9.95 1.45 -0.37
C LYS A 667 -9.41 0.97 -1.71
N CYS A 668 -8.67 -0.14 -1.65
CA CYS A 668 -8.41 -0.97 -2.82
C CYS A 668 -9.64 -1.86 -3.03
N GLU A 669 -10.35 -1.61 -4.13
CA GLU A 669 -11.68 -2.16 -4.37
C GLU A 669 -12.62 -1.92 -3.17
N ASP A 670 -13.59 -2.79 -2.93
CA ASP A 670 -14.53 -2.66 -1.79
C ASP A 670 -14.01 -3.29 -0.48
N GLN A 671 -12.71 -3.67 -0.40
CA GLN A 671 -12.18 -4.53 0.67
C GLN A 671 -11.15 -3.84 1.57
N GLU A 672 -9.93 -3.60 1.09
CA GLU A 672 -8.76 -3.28 1.93
C GLU A 672 -8.50 -1.77 2.04
N THR A 673 -8.13 -1.28 3.22
CA THR A 673 -7.89 0.16 3.46
C THR A 673 -6.49 0.64 3.04
N ALA A 674 -6.43 1.83 2.44
CA ALA A 674 -5.20 2.51 2.02
C ALA A 674 -5.02 3.89 2.68
N GLY A 675 -3.82 4.47 2.58
CA GLY A 675 -3.46 5.74 3.21
C GLY A 675 -4.03 6.99 2.51
N ASN A 676 -4.27 8.05 3.27
CA ASN A 676 -4.68 9.35 2.73
C ASN A 676 -3.52 10.14 2.09
N ALA A 677 -2.26 9.83 2.43
CA ALA A 677 -1.10 10.38 1.75
C ALA A 677 -0.97 9.75 0.36
N TYR A 678 -0.62 10.54 -0.66
CA TYR A 678 -0.53 10.03 -2.02
C TYR A 678 0.52 10.73 -2.88
N VAL A 679 0.89 10.08 -3.97
CA VAL A 679 1.64 10.62 -5.10
C VAL A 679 0.73 10.67 -6.32
N GLU A 680 0.78 11.76 -7.08
CA GLU A 680 0.05 11.95 -8.33
C GLU A 680 0.97 12.49 -9.43
N PHE A 681 0.81 11.97 -10.66
CA PHE A 681 1.47 12.46 -11.86
C PHE A 681 0.67 12.12 -13.13
N THR A 682 0.87 12.88 -14.20
CA THR A 682 0.35 12.56 -15.54
C THR A 682 1.43 11.81 -16.33
N PRO A 683 1.21 10.54 -16.73
CA PRO A 683 2.19 9.80 -17.53
C PRO A 683 2.39 10.41 -18.92
N ALA A 684 3.58 10.25 -19.51
CA ALA A 684 3.82 10.67 -20.89
C ALA A 684 3.09 9.77 -21.90
N LYS A 685 2.60 10.30 -23.02
CA LYS A 685 1.90 9.48 -24.04
C LYS A 685 2.82 8.43 -24.69
N ASN A 686 4.11 8.71 -24.77
CA ASN A 686 5.14 7.78 -25.23
C ASN A 686 5.69 6.86 -24.11
N ASN A 687 4.97 6.72 -22.99
CA ASN A 687 5.31 5.82 -21.91
C ASN A 687 4.60 4.46 -22.11
N PRO A 688 5.31 3.39 -22.47
CA PRO A 688 4.71 2.10 -22.83
C PRO A 688 4.01 1.40 -21.66
N TYR A 689 4.38 1.73 -20.42
CA TYR A 689 3.71 1.19 -19.24
C TYR A 689 2.27 1.71 -19.09
N PHE A 690 2.04 2.99 -19.41
CA PHE A 690 0.76 3.67 -19.24
C PHE A 690 -0.04 3.84 -20.52
N TYR A 691 0.58 3.80 -21.69
CA TYR A 691 -0.08 3.96 -22.99
C TYR A 691 0.32 2.86 -23.97
N VAL A 692 -0.66 2.40 -24.75
CA VAL A 692 -0.46 1.51 -25.88
C VAL A 692 0.34 2.25 -26.95
N GLN A 693 1.56 1.81 -27.26
CA GLN A 693 2.40 2.48 -28.26
C GLN A 693 2.00 2.10 -29.70
N GLU A 694 1.67 0.83 -29.91
CA GLU A 694 1.20 0.26 -31.18
C GLU A 694 -0.05 -0.58 -30.94
N SER A 695 -0.95 -0.67 -31.92
CA SER A 695 -2.28 -1.28 -31.74
C SER A 695 -2.21 -2.78 -31.44
N ILE A 696 -2.57 -3.17 -30.22
CA ILE A 696 -2.37 -4.53 -29.68
C ILE A 696 -3.46 -5.48 -30.17
N PRO A 697 -3.16 -6.53 -30.95
CA PRO A 697 -4.16 -7.48 -31.43
C PRO A 697 -4.76 -8.32 -30.31
N LEU A 698 -6.09 -8.44 -30.29
CA LEU A 698 -6.83 -9.23 -29.28
C LEU A 698 -7.21 -10.62 -29.82
N TYR A 699 -7.16 -11.61 -28.93
CA TYR A 699 -7.43 -13.02 -29.22
C TYR A 699 -8.44 -13.62 -28.23
N THR A 700 -9.17 -14.64 -28.64
CA THR A 700 -10.13 -15.38 -27.78
C THR A 700 -9.47 -16.53 -27.00
N ASN A 701 -8.19 -16.81 -27.24
CA ASN A 701 -7.47 -17.93 -26.63
C ASN A 701 -6.06 -17.55 -26.15
N GLU A 702 -5.59 -18.21 -25.09
CA GLU A 702 -4.29 -17.96 -24.44
C GLU A 702 -3.07 -18.15 -25.36
N LEU A 703 -3.18 -18.97 -26.41
CA LEU A 703 -2.11 -19.16 -27.39
C LEU A 703 -2.00 -18.00 -28.40
N CYS A 704 -2.91 -17.03 -28.37
CA CYS A 704 -3.00 -15.91 -29.30
C CYS A 704 -3.03 -16.36 -30.78
N THR A 705 -3.93 -17.31 -31.09
CA THR A 705 -4.10 -17.86 -32.45
C THR A 705 -5.50 -17.65 -33.02
N GLU A 706 -6.50 -17.35 -32.19
CA GLU A 706 -7.88 -17.12 -32.60
C GLU A 706 -8.20 -15.61 -32.45
N PRO A 707 -8.24 -14.83 -33.55
CA PRO A 707 -8.42 -13.39 -33.48
C PRO A 707 -9.84 -13.01 -33.04
N VAL A 708 -9.97 -11.93 -32.27
CA VAL A 708 -11.27 -11.37 -31.89
C VAL A 708 -11.90 -10.67 -33.10
N THR A 709 -13.00 -11.22 -33.61
CA THR A 709 -13.74 -10.65 -34.75
C THR A 709 -15.06 -9.96 -34.35
N GLU A 710 -15.41 -9.96 -33.06
CA GLU A 710 -16.57 -9.27 -32.50
C GLU A 710 -16.08 -8.12 -31.61
N MET A 711 -16.69 -6.94 -31.74
CA MET A 711 -16.28 -5.75 -30.97
C MET A 711 -16.32 -6.03 -29.45
N PRO A 712 -15.18 -5.92 -28.74
CA PRO A 712 -15.17 -5.97 -27.28
C PRO A 712 -15.98 -4.82 -26.68
N THR A 713 -16.51 -5.03 -25.47
CA THR A 713 -17.12 -3.96 -24.68
C THR A 713 -16.61 -4.00 -23.24
N PRO A 714 -16.61 -2.87 -22.50
CA PRO A 714 -16.09 -2.85 -21.13
C PRO A 714 -16.78 -3.81 -20.15
N ASN A 715 -18.02 -4.24 -20.46
CA ASN A 715 -18.90 -4.98 -19.54
C ASN A 715 -19.43 -6.30 -20.13
N ASP A 716 -18.81 -6.86 -21.18
CA ASP A 716 -19.23 -8.16 -21.73
C ASP A 716 -18.83 -9.36 -20.85
N GLY A 717 -17.88 -9.17 -19.92
CA GLY A 717 -17.35 -10.22 -19.06
C GLY A 717 -16.57 -11.30 -19.80
N LYS A 718 -16.22 -11.06 -21.08
CA LYS A 718 -15.35 -11.96 -21.86
C LYS A 718 -13.89 -11.73 -21.45
N THR A 719 -13.11 -12.80 -21.40
CA THR A 719 -11.66 -12.72 -21.26
C THR A 719 -11.02 -12.69 -22.65
N TYR A 720 -10.18 -11.69 -22.87
CA TYR A 720 -9.41 -11.46 -24.07
C TYR A 720 -7.94 -11.69 -23.79
N TYR A 721 -7.21 -12.19 -24.79
CA TYR A 721 -5.78 -12.45 -24.70
C TYR A 721 -5.01 -11.58 -25.68
N TYR A 722 -3.77 -11.25 -25.36
CA TYR A 722 -2.89 -10.42 -26.16
C TYR A 722 -1.43 -10.76 -25.89
N GLN A 723 -0.53 -10.41 -26.80
CA GLN A 723 0.90 -10.60 -26.61
C GLN A 723 1.57 -9.29 -26.21
N VAL A 724 2.60 -9.39 -25.37
CA VAL A 724 3.57 -8.32 -25.13
C VAL A 724 4.97 -8.81 -25.45
N GLN A 725 5.86 -7.90 -25.81
CA GLN A 725 7.28 -8.18 -25.97
C GLN A 725 8.10 -7.25 -25.05
N TYR A 726 9.09 -7.82 -24.37
CA TYR A 726 10.04 -7.08 -23.53
C TYR A 726 11.38 -7.82 -23.48
N TYR A 727 12.42 -7.19 -22.93
CA TYR A 727 13.71 -7.82 -22.75
C TYR A 727 13.90 -8.24 -21.30
N SER A 728 14.28 -9.50 -21.08
CA SER A 728 14.62 -10.03 -19.76
C SER A 728 15.99 -10.70 -19.82
N GLY A 729 16.90 -10.28 -18.95
CA GLY A 729 18.31 -10.68 -19.00
C GLY A 729 18.91 -10.42 -20.38
N THR A 730 19.38 -11.48 -21.04
CA THR A 730 19.95 -11.45 -22.40
C THR A 730 19.00 -12.01 -23.48
N GLN A 731 17.68 -11.92 -23.27
CA GLN A 731 16.68 -12.49 -24.18
C GLN A 731 15.55 -11.49 -24.47
N SER A 732 15.04 -11.51 -25.71
CA SER A 732 13.71 -10.99 -26.00
C SER A 732 12.67 -12.02 -25.57
N VAL A 733 11.66 -11.59 -24.81
CA VAL A 733 10.59 -12.41 -24.27
C VAL A 733 9.28 -11.95 -24.88
N THR A 734 8.54 -12.87 -25.49
CA THR A 734 7.15 -12.67 -25.88
C THR A 734 6.26 -13.44 -24.91
N GLU A 735 5.36 -12.74 -24.23
CA GLU A 735 4.46 -13.30 -23.22
C GLU A 735 2.99 -13.10 -23.65
N SER A 736 2.17 -14.14 -23.46
CA SER A 736 0.72 -14.03 -23.60
C SER A 736 0.10 -13.61 -22.28
N ARG A 737 -0.82 -12.64 -22.33
CA ARG A 737 -1.52 -12.06 -21.18
C ARG A 737 -3.01 -12.02 -21.43
N SER A 738 -3.79 -11.87 -20.35
CA SER A 738 -5.25 -11.85 -20.40
C SER A 738 -5.84 -10.65 -19.69
N VAL A 739 -6.95 -10.12 -20.20
CA VAL A 739 -7.75 -9.04 -19.58
C VAL A 739 -9.24 -9.37 -19.70
N THR A 740 -10.06 -9.01 -18.72
CA THR A 740 -11.52 -9.28 -18.75
C THR A 740 -12.29 -7.98 -19.02
N GLY A 741 -13.00 -7.94 -20.15
CA GLY A 741 -13.50 -6.71 -20.76
C GLY A 741 -12.37 -5.82 -21.30
N ILE A 742 -12.69 -4.86 -22.16
CA ILE A 742 -11.74 -3.85 -22.64
C ILE A 742 -12.23 -2.46 -22.25
N LYS A 743 -11.45 -1.74 -21.43
CA LYS A 743 -11.83 -0.42 -20.86
C LYS A 743 -11.41 0.79 -21.72
N GLY A 744 -10.62 0.59 -22.78
CA GLY A 744 -10.21 1.63 -23.74
C GLY A 744 -10.86 1.47 -25.12
N THR A 745 -10.55 2.36 -26.05
CA THR A 745 -11.02 2.25 -27.44
C THR A 745 -10.40 1.04 -28.13
N THR A 746 -11.21 0.31 -28.89
CA THR A 746 -10.75 -0.72 -29.83
C THR A 746 -10.94 -0.28 -31.27
N GLU A 747 -10.05 -0.70 -32.15
CA GLU A 747 -10.17 -0.52 -33.59
C GLU A 747 -10.08 -1.85 -34.34
N LEU A 748 -10.50 -1.87 -35.60
CA LEU A 748 -10.59 -3.08 -36.42
C LEU A 748 -9.51 -3.05 -37.50
N ILE A 749 -8.45 -3.83 -37.31
CA ILE A 749 -7.33 -3.95 -38.24
C ILE A 749 -7.37 -5.37 -38.84
N ASN A 750 -7.40 -5.50 -40.17
CA ASN A 750 -7.38 -6.79 -40.87
C ASN A 750 -8.45 -7.81 -40.37
N ASN A 751 -9.67 -7.34 -40.09
CA ASN A 751 -10.78 -8.10 -39.47
C ASN A 751 -10.54 -8.61 -38.02
N GLN A 752 -9.47 -8.17 -37.35
CA GLN A 752 -9.21 -8.42 -35.95
C GLN A 752 -9.38 -7.12 -35.14
N TYR A 753 -10.04 -7.22 -33.99
CA TYR A 753 -10.10 -6.11 -33.04
C TYR A 753 -8.78 -6.00 -32.28
N CYS A 754 -8.24 -4.78 -32.24
CA CYS A 754 -7.05 -4.42 -31.49
C CYS A 754 -7.43 -3.39 -30.42
N VAL A 755 -6.66 -3.33 -29.32
CA VAL A 755 -6.65 -2.11 -28.47
C VAL A 755 -5.91 -1.04 -29.25
N LYS A 756 -6.50 0.15 -29.38
CA LYS A 756 -5.99 1.19 -30.27
C LYS A 756 -4.68 1.82 -29.77
N ALA A 757 -3.75 2.14 -30.68
CA ALA A 757 -2.55 2.92 -30.38
C ALA A 757 -2.88 4.30 -29.77
N GLY A 758 -2.07 4.74 -28.80
CA GLY A 758 -2.28 5.96 -28.03
C GLY A 758 -3.36 5.88 -26.96
N GLU A 759 -4.12 4.78 -26.85
CA GLU A 759 -5.02 4.54 -25.72
C GLU A 759 -4.22 4.31 -24.43
N MET A 760 -4.78 4.72 -23.29
CA MET A 760 -4.22 4.35 -22.00
C MET A 760 -4.28 2.83 -21.85
N ASN A 761 -3.17 2.21 -21.42
CA ASN A 761 -2.90 0.78 -21.48
C ASN A 761 -3.86 -0.01 -20.56
N ALA A 762 -5.08 -0.24 -21.06
CA ALA A 762 -6.15 -0.96 -20.36
C ALA A 762 -5.73 -2.35 -19.86
N PRO A 763 -4.88 -3.13 -20.57
CA PRO A 763 -4.30 -4.35 -20.03
C PRO A 763 -3.33 -4.20 -18.84
N HIS A 764 -2.88 -2.98 -18.53
CA HIS A 764 -2.09 -2.64 -17.35
C HIS A 764 -2.84 -1.78 -16.31
N ALA A 765 -4.09 -1.42 -16.57
CA ALA A 765 -4.92 -0.58 -15.72
C ALA A 765 -5.56 -1.32 -14.51
N ASP A 766 -5.09 -2.52 -14.18
CA ASP A 766 -5.42 -3.21 -12.93
C ASP A 766 -4.62 -2.60 -11.77
N SER A 767 -5.31 -2.33 -10.66
CA SER A 767 -4.68 -1.71 -9.51
C SER A 767 -3.58 -2.58 -8.90
N LYS A 768 -2.51 -1.95 -8.42
CA LYS A 768 -1.40 -2.63 -7.74
C LYS A 768 -1.37 -2.22 -6.28
N HIS A 769 -1.62 -3.16 -5.38
CA HIS A 769 -1.57 -2.97 -3.94
C HIS A 769 -0.48 -3.84 -3.30
N ALA A 770 -0.08 -3.48 -2.07
CA ALA A 770 0.75 -4.31 -1.22
C ALA A 770 0.42 -4.11 0.28
N GLU A 771 0.14 -5.22 0.96
CA GLU A 771 -0.19 -5.29 2.39
C GLU A 771 1.03 -5.06 3.29
N LYS A 772 0.81 -4.47 4.47
CA LYS A 772 1.81 -4.44 5.56
C LYS A 772 2.02 -5.85 6.13
N GLN A 773 3.26 -6.23 6.45
CA GLN A 773 3.51 -7.47 7.20
C GLN A 773 3.02 -7.34 8.65
N THR A 774 3.20 -6.16 9.25
CA THR A 774 2.74 -5.79 10.59
C THR A 774 2.16 -4.38 10.59
N ASN A 775 0.87 -4.25 10.89
CA ASN A 775 0.20 -2.96 11.06
C ASN A 775 0.29 -2.49 12.53
N ASN A 776 1.48 -2.10 12.97
CA ASN A 776 1.75 -1.70 14.36
C ASN A 776 0.91 -0.49 14.80
N THR A 777 0.64 0.43 13.87
CA THR A 777 -0.17 1.61 14.14
C THR A 777 -1.67 1.34 14.16
N ALA A 778 -2.15 0.21 13.65
CA ALA A 778 -3.56 -0.10 13.41
C ALA A 778 -4.24 0.95 12.50
N THR A 779 -3.53 1.41 11.48
CA THR A 779 -4.05 2.32 10.43
C THR A 779 -4.36 1.53 9.16
N ALA A 780 -4.08 2.07 7.96
CA ALA A 780 -4.31 1.38 6.69
C ALA A 780 -3.68 -0.02 6.63
N GLU A 781 -4.36 -0.97 6.01
CA GLU A 781 -3.85 -2.33 5.78
C GLU A 781 -2.76 -2.36 4.71
N LEU A 782 -2.93 -1.55 3.66
CA LEU A 782 -2.01 -1.42 2.55
C LEU A 782 -0.96 -0.33 2.82
N TYR A 783 0.32 -0.61 2.55
CA TYR A 783 1.36 0.43 2.53
C TYR A 783 1.48 1.12 1.17
N TYR A 784 1.06 0.45 0.10
CA TYR A 784 1.10 0.93 -1.29
C TYR A 784 -0.20 0.55 -2.01
N TYR A 785 -0.82 1.50 -2.72
CA TYR A 785 -1.97 1.26 -3.60
C TYR A 785 -1.96 2.21 -4.80
N ALA A 786 -1.61 1.69 -5.98
CA ALA A 786 -1.54 2.43 -7.24
C ALA A 786 -2.73 2.12 -8.16
N HIS A 787 -3.34 3.17 -8.70
CA HIS A 787 -4.44 3.11 -9.68
C HIS A 787 -4.41 4.34 -10.60
N MET A 788 -5.27 4.35 -11.63
CA MET A 788 -5.49 5.53 -12.49
C MET A 788 -6.71 6.32 -12.02
N ASP A 789 -6.57 7.63 -11.94
CA ASP A 789 -7.62 8.62 -11.63
C ASP A 789 -7.75 9.58 -12.81
N GLY A 790 -8.62 9.22 -13.77
CA GLY A 790 -8.69 9.86 -15.08
C GLY A 790 -7.40 9.63 -15.88
N GLU A 791 -6.77 10.72 -16.33
CA GLU A 791 -5.48 10.69 -17.05
C GLU A 791 -4.26 10.65 -16.10
N ASN A 792 -4.47 10.78 -14.78
CA ASN A 792 -3.38 10.78 -13.79
C ASN A 792 -3.19 9.39 -13.18
N ALA A 793 -1.94 9.02 -12.92
CA ALA A 793 -1.59 7.90 -12.04
C ALA A 793 -1.55 8.39 -10.59
N LYS A 794 -2.19 7.65 -9.68
CA LYS A 794 -2.29 7.97 -8.25
C LYS A 794 -1.85 6.79 -7.39
N ILE A 795 -0.93 7.04 -6.46
CA ILE A 795 -0.33 6.05 -5.56
C ILE A 795 -0.58 6.46 -4.11
N HIS A 796 -1.43 5.73 -3.39
CA HIS A 796 -1.66 5.92 -1.96
C HIS A 796 -0.59 5.23 -1.11
N LEU A 797 -0.17 5.89 -0.03
CA LEU A 797 0.96 5.50 0.83
C LEU A 797 0.52 5.42 2.30
N GLY A 798 0.39 4.18 2.81
CA GLY A 798 -0.37 3.88 4.03
C GLY A 798 0.40 3.68 5.32
N ASN A 799 1.73 3.63 5.32
CA ASN A 799 2.50 3.59 6.56
C ASN A 799 2.27 4.84 7.41
N ASN A 800 2.21 4.66 8.72
CA ASN A 800 2.01 5.74 9.68
C ASN A 800 2.94 5.55 10.90
N GLY A 801 3.02 6.58 11.74
CA GLY A 801 3.50 6.51 13.12
C GLY A 801 2.34 6.74 14.08
N ARG A 802 2.32 6.05 15.23
CA ARG A 802 1.34 6.24 16.31
C ARG A 802 2.06 6.54 17.62
N LEU A 803 1.76 7.69 18.20
CA LEU A 803 2.24 8.13 19.51
C LEU A 803 1.12 7.92 20.51
N ALA A 804 1.38 7.18 21.57
CA ALA A 804 0.47 7.03 22.71
C ALA A 804 0.86 7.98 23.83
N VAL A 805 -0.04 8.90 24.16
CA VAL A 805 0.07 9.83 25.30
C VAL A 805 -0.77 9.28 26.43
N LYS A 806 -0.18 9.07 27.60
CA LYS A 806 -0.92 8.52 28.74
C LYS A 806 -2.05 9.45 29.16
N THR A 807 -3.25 8.89 29.13
CA THR A 807 -4.42 9.41 29.82
C THR A 807 -4.52 8.77 31.20
N ALA A 808 -5.16 9.45 32.14
CA ALA A 808 -5.60 8.82 33.38
C ALA A 808 -6.85 7.95 33.12
N SER A 809 -7.13 7.03 34.03
CA SER A 809 -8.35 6.22 34.03
C SER A 809 -8.90 6.08 35.44
N LEU A 810 -10.23 6.00 35.55
CA LEU A 810 -10.94 5.70 36.79
C LEU A 810 -11.64 4.34 36.62
N ALA A 811 -11.37 3.38 37.50
CA ALA A 811 -12.14 2.15 37.58
C ALA A 811 -13.12 2.22 38.75
N VAL A 812 -14.38 1.85 38.52
CA VAL A 812 -15.38 1.63 39.58
C VAL A 812 -15.65 0.14 39.65
N GLU A 813 -15.55 -0.45 40.84
CA GLU A 813 -15.57 -1.90 41.06
C GLU A 813 -16.61 -2.24 42.15
N LYS A 814 -17.51 -3.19 41.88
CA LYS A 814 -18.60 -3.59 42.78
C LYS A 814 -18.41 -5.01 43.29
N ASP A 815 -18.46 -5.19 44.61
CA ASP A 815 -18.49 -6.50 45.27
C ASP A 815 -19.59 -6.58 46.34
N ILE A 816 -19.88 -7.78 46.85
CA ILE A 816 -20.83 -8.01 47.96
C ILE A 816 -20.28 -9.01 48.98
N GLU A 817 -20.67 -8.83 50.23
CA GLU A 817 -20.47 -9.81 51.30
C GLU A 817 -21.82 -10.42 51.72
N VAL A 818 -21.87 -11.75 51.79
CA VAL A 818 -23.08 -12.50 52.19
C VAL A 818 -22.82 -13.35 53.45
N PRO A 819 -23.82 -13.54 54.34
CA PRO A 819 -23.62 -14.31 55.56
C PRO A 819 -23.20 -15.78 55.33
N GLU A 820 -22.41 -16.33 56.25
CA GLU A 820 -21.90 -17.71 56.15
C GLU A 820 -23.04 -18.74 55.97
N GLY A 821 -22.94 -19.56 54.91
CA GLY A 821 -23.95 -20.53 54.51
C GLY A 821 -24.98 -20.02 53.48
N MET A 822 -24.87 -18.76 53.07
CA MET A 822 -25.61 -18.18 51.94
C MET A 822 -24.79 -18.27 50.64
N ASP A 823 -25.44 -18.54 49.51
CA ASP A 823 -24.80 -18.52 48.19
C ASP A 823 -24.83 -17.10 47.61
N ALA A 824 -23.65 -16.51 47.36
CA ALA A 824 -23.55 -15.17 46.77
C ALA A 824 -24.10 -15.14 45.33
N GLY A 825 -24.05 -16.28 44.62
CA GLY A 825 -24.53 -16.41 43.24
C GLY A 825 -26.03 -16.16 43.07
N GLN A 826 -26.84 -16.16 44.14
CA GLN A 826 -28.25 -15.79 44.06
C GLN A 826 -28.46 -14.29 43.78
N PHE A 827 -27.44 -13.46 44.00
CA PHE A 827 -27.46 -12.01 43.80
C PHE A 827 -26.69 -11.58 42.53
N ALA A 828 -26.30 -12.53 41.67
CA ALA A 828 -25.53 -12.23 40.46
C ALA A 828 -26.25 -11.29 39.47
N ASP A 829 -27.57 -11.11 39.61
CA ASP A 829 -28.39 -10.16 38.84
C ASP A 829 -28.82 -8.91 39.63
N GLN A 830 -28.34 -8.72 40.87
CA GLN A 830 -28.57 -7.49 41.63
C GLN A 830 -27.81 -6.34 40.98
N GLU A 831 -28.47 -5.23 40.69
CA GLU A 831 -27.86 -4.04 40.11
C GLU A 831 -27.71 -2.93 41.15
N PHE A 832 -26.50 -2.36 41.26
CA PHE A 832 -26.17 -1.24 42.14
C PHE A 832 -25.90 0.00 41.29
N SER A 833 -26.56 1.12 41.63
CA SER A 833 -26.55 2.35 40.84
C SER A 833 -25.48 3.33 41.30
N PHE A 834 -24.64 3.78 40.38
CA PHE A 834 -23.51 4.68 40.61
C PHE A 834 -23.71 6.05 39.95
N THR A 835 -23.23 7.09 40.62
CA THR A 835 -23.01 8.42 40.04
C THR A 835 -21.52 8.77 40.12
N VAL A 836 -20.91 9.11 38.99
CA VAL A 836 -19.54 9.64 38.93
C VAL A 836 -19.58 11.11 38.59
N THR A 837 -18.88 11.92 39.38
CA THR A 837 -18.64 13.35 39.14
C THR A 837 -17.17 13.57 38.79
N LEU A 838 -16.88 14.34 37.74
CA LEU A 838 -15.53 14.74 37.33
C LEU A 838 -15.36 16.26 37.36
N LYS A 839 -14.20 16.73 37.85
CA LYS A 839 -13.80 18.14 37.80
C LYS A 839 -12.35 18.31 37.35
N ASP A 840 -12.10 19.38 36.61
CA ASP A 840 -10.76 19.73 36.14
C ASP A 840 -9.84 20.25 37.26
N THR A 841 -8.60 20.59 36.92
CA THR A 841 -7.60 21.12 37.86
C THR A 841 -7.97 22.49 38.45
N ASP A 842 -8.84 23.25 37.77
CA ASP A 842 -9.36 24.55 38.21
C ASP A 842 -10.71 24.39 38.97
N SER A 843 -11.14 23.15 39.23
CA SER A 843 -12.38 22.75 39.90
C SER A 843 -13.69 22.99 39.11
N ASN A 844 -13.62 23.20 37.79
CA ASN A 844 -14.80 23.25 36.92
C ASN A 844 -15.32 21.83 36.64
N LEU A 845 -16.63 21.71 36.39
CA LEU A 845 -17.29 20.44 36.06
C LEU A 845 -16.94 19.98 34.63
N VAL A 846 -16.57 18.71 34.47
CA VAL A 846 -16.16 18.13 33.17
C VAL A 846 -17.35 17.44 32.48
N SER A 847 -17.84 18.04 31.41
CA SER A 847 -18.85 17.43 30.53
C SER A 847 -18.19 16.81 29.30
N GLY A 848 -18.82 15.78 28.70
CA GLY A 848 -18.31 15.08 27.52
C GLY A 848 -18.56 13.57 27.56
N THR A 849 -18.37 12.88 26.43
CA THR A 849 -18.49 11.42 26.37
C THR A 849 -17.10 10.75 26.44
N PHE A 850 -16.93 9.84 27.38
CA PHE A 850 -15.69 9.06 27.58
C PHE A 850 -15.92 7.59 27.26
N SER A 851 -14.92 6.94 26.67
CA SER A 851 -14.94 5.51 26.36
C SER A 851 -14.83 4.67 27.64
N THR A 852 -15.53 3.55 27.70
CA THR A 852 -15.50 2.64 28.85
C THR A 852 -15.23 1.19 28.48
N ARG A 853 -14.65 0.45 29.43
CA ARG A 853 -14.53 -1.02 29.35
C ARG A 853 -15.25 -1.63 30.54
N HIS A 854 -16.34 -2.35 30.26
CA HIS A 854 -17.11 -3.08 31.27
C HIS A 854 -16.67 -4.56 31.31
N VAL A 855 -16.23 -5.02 32.48
CA VAL A 855 -15.66 -6.37 32.68
C VAL A 855 -16.16 -7.00 33.99
N ALA A 856 -16.05 -8.32 34.10
CA ALA A 856 -16.27 -9.10 35.33
C ALA A 856 -15.10 -10.07 35.58
N ASP A 857 -14.90 -10.52 36.81
CA ASP A 857 -13.92 -11.59 37.13
C ASP A 857 -14.45 -12.97 36.66
N ASP A 858 -13.62 -13.74 35.97
CA ASP A 858 -13.91 -15.12 35.52
C ASP A 858 -13.89 -16.17 36.65
N GLY A 859 -13.65 -15.75 37.90
CA GLY A 859 -13.47 -16.61 39.07
C GLY A 859 -12.07 -17.22 39.18
N ASN A 860 -11.16 -16.87 38.27
CA ASN A 860 -9.74 -17.23 38.32
C ASN A 860 -8.83 -16.00 38.45
N GLY A 861 -9.40 -14.80 38.61
CA GLY A 861 -8.66 -13.54 38.67
C GLY A 861 -8.28 -12.98 37.30
N ASN A 862 -9.05 -13.29 36.25
CA ASN A 862 -8.94 -12.64 34.94
C ASN A 862 -10.21 -11.81 34.66
N GLU A 863 -10.03 -10.60 34.12
CA GLU A 863 -11.14 -9.77 33.66
C GLU A 863 -11.64 -10.23 32.28
N VAL A 864 -12.95 -10.40 32.13
CA VAL A 864 -13.63 -10.75 30.87
C VAL A 864 -14.73 -9.73 30.58
N SER A 865 -14.85 -9.30 29.31
CA SER A 865 -15.86 -8.32 28.89
C SER A 865 -17.30 -8.80 29.15
N VAL A 866 -18.13 -7.92 29.71
CA VAL A 866 -19.57 -8.18 29.92
C VAL A 866 -20.31 -8.10 28.58
N GLU A 867 -21.15 -9.10 28.29
CA GLU A 867 -21.99 -9.11 27.08
C GLU A 867 -23.01 -7.95 27.15
N SER A 868 -23.09 -7.14 26.09
CA SER A 868 -23.84 -5.86 26.08
C SER A 868 -23.43 -4.86 27.17
N GLY A 869 -22.20 -4.96 27.71
CA GLY A 869 -21.64 -4.01 28.68
C GLY A 869 -21.48 -2.57 28.16
N ILE A 870 -21.28 -1.64 29.10
CA ILE A 870 -21.22 -0.20 28.82
C ILE A 870 -19.92 0.13 28.05
N THR A 871 -20.08 0.69 26.85
CA THR A 871 -18.98 1.06 25.94
C THR A 871 -18.59 2.55 26.00
N SER A 872 -19.46 3.41 26.53
CA SER A 872 -19.16 4.82 26.80
C SER A 872 -20.09 5.41 27.86
N LEU A 873 -19.62 6.43 28.58
CA LEU A 873 -20.41 7.25 29.50
C LEU A 873 -20.44 8.71 29.05
N ASN A 874 -21.62 9.32 29.06
CA ASN A 874 -21.80 10.74 28.75
C ASN A 874 -21.99 11.56 30.03
N PHE A 875 -21.04 12.45 30.31
CA PHE A 875 -21.08 13.36 31.45
C PHE A 875 -21.82 14.64 31.08
N THR A 876 -22.92 14.90 31.80
CA THR A 876 -23.73 16.12 31.70
C THR A 876 -23.55 16.92 32.97
N ASP A 877 -23.20 18.20 32.85
CA ASP A 877 -22.87 19.09 33.98
C ASP A 877 -21.89 18.47 34.98
N GLY A 878 -20.86 17.78 34.47
CA GLY A 878 -19.86 17.10 35.30
C GLY A 878 -20.22 15.71 35.82
N THR A 879 -21.43 15.18 35.54
CA THR A 879 -21.95 13.94 36.15
C THR A 879 -22.42 12.91 35.13
N ALA A 880 -22.18 11.62 35.41
CA ALA A 880 -22.69 10.47 34.66
C ALA A 880 -23.16 9.36 35.61
N THR A 881 -24.11 8.53 35.18
CA THR A 881 -24.65 7.41 35.97
C THR A 881 -24.61 6.08 35.22
N PHE A 882 -24.52 4.98 35.97
CA PHE A 882 -24.54 3.60 35.45
C PHE A 882 -24.82 2.59 36.57
N ASN A 883 -25.12 1.35 36.20
CA ASN A 883 -25.30 0.23 37.13
C ASN A 883 -24.15 -0.78 36.99
N LEU A 884 -23.77 -1.44 38.09
CA LEU A 884 -22.89 -2.63 38.10
C LEU A 884 -23.52 -3.74 38.95
N LYS A 885 -23.23 -4.99 38.60
CA LYS A 885 -23.56 -6.20 39.37
C LYS A 885 -22.38 -6.64 40.26
N PRO A 886 -22.59 -7.55 41.24
CA PRO A 886 -21.50 -8.12 42.02
C PRO A 886 -20.41 -8.76 41.15
N GLY A 887 -19.15 -8.39 41.39
CA GLY A 887 -18.00 -8.84 40.62
C GLY A 887 -17.77 -8.11 39.29
N GLU A 888 -18.59 -7.10 38.96
CA GLU A 888 -18.40 -6.26 37.78
C GLU A 888 -17.57 -5.00 38.07
N LYS A 889 -16.93 -4.49 37.01
CA LYS A 889 -16.01 -3.37 37.05
C LYS A 889 -16.07 -2.56 35.76
N LEU A 890 -16.21 -1.25 35.91
CA LEU A 890 -16.25 -0.31 34.79
C LEU A 890 -15.02 0.61 34.82
N TYR A 891 -14.19 0.48 33.80
CA TYR A 891 -13.12 1.42 33.52
C TYR A 891 -13.67 2.60 32.70
N ILE A 892 -13.37 3.82 33.13
CA ILE A 892 -13.57 5.08 32.44
C ILE A 892 -12.18 5.55 32.00
N ASP A 893 -11.90 5.42 30.71
CA ASP A 893 -10.59 5.69 30.11
C ASP A 893 -10.59 7.06 29.39
N GLY A 894 -9.40 7.61 29.11
CA GLY A 894 -9.28 8.90 28.40
C GLY A 894 -9.37 10.15 29.29
N LEU A 895 -9.23 10.00 30.61
CA LEU A 895 -9.28 11.10 31.58
C LEU A 895 -7.93 11.84 31.68
N VAL A 896 -7.88 12.97 32.38
CA VAL A 896 -6.66 13.76 32.55
C VAL A 896 -6.09 13.61 33.96
N LYS A 897 -4.78 13.46 34.06
CA LYS A 897 -4.05 13.50 35.34
C LYS A 897 -4.33 14.81 36.08
N GLY A 898 -4.57 14.74 37.39
CA GLY A 898 -4.81 15.93 38.21
C GLY A 898 -6.27 16.36 38.27
N TRP A 899 -7.15 15.83 37.41
CA TRP A 899 -8.60 15.94 37.61
C TRP A 899 -9.01 15.27 38.92
N SER A 900 -10.03 15.83 39.56
CA SER A 900 -10.66 15.24 40.74
C SER A 900 -11.91 14.44 40.35
N TYR A 901 -12.15 13.36 41.07
CA TYR A 901 -13.34 12.53 40.91
C TYR A 901 -14.04 12.34 42.26
N THR A 902 -15.35 12.12 42.18
CA THR A 902 -16.20 11.60 43.26
C THR A 902 -17.09 10.53 42.65
N VAL A 903 -17.14 9.35 43.27
CA VAL A 903 -18.09 8.29 42.96
C VAL A 903 -18.99 8.10 44.18
N SER A 904 -20.29 7.98 43.95
CA SER A 904 -21.30 7.70 44.97
C SER A 904 -22.17 6.53 44.50
N GLU A 905 -22.41 5.55 45.38
CA GLU A 905 -23.46 4.54 45.16
C GLU A 905 -24.80 5.10 45.66
N THR A 906 -25.90 4.74 45.00
CA THR A 906 -27.26 5.11 45.40
C THR A 906 -27.88 3.97 46.18
N ASP A 907 -28.05 4.18 47.48
CA ASP A 907 -28.68 3.25 48.42
C ASP A 907 -30.16 2.97 48.07
N ASP A 908 -30.54 1.68 47.98
CA ASP A 908 -31.94 1.23 47.84
C ASP A 908 -32.39 0.54 49.15
N PRO A 909 -33.15 1.25 50.02
CA PRO A 909 -33.48 0.76 51.36
C PRO A 909 -34.40 -0.48 51.38
N ASP A 910 -34.91 -0.92 50.22
CA ASP A 910 -35.76 -2.11 50.09
C ASP A 910 -35.00 -3.36 49.58
N ASP A 911 -33.71 -3.26 49.21
CA ASP A 911 -32.94 -4.39 48.63
C ASP A 911 -32.26 -5.31 49.68
N GLY A 912 -31.97 -4.78 50.87
CA GLY A 912 -31.36 -5.50 51.99
C GLY A 912 -29.84 -5.52 52.02
N PHE A 913 -29.17 -4.67 51.24
CA PHE A 913 -27.72 -4.46 51.22
C PHE A 913 -27.35 -3.10 51.83
N ASP A 914 -26.54 -3.09 52.90
CA ASP A 914 -25.94 -1.82 53.36
C ASP A 914 -24.53 -1.67 52.74
N GLN A 915 -24.20 -0.48 52.23
CA GLN A 915 -22.84 -0.17 51.80
C GLN A 915 -21.87 -0.17 53.00
N THR A 916 -20.78 -0.96 52.90
CA THR A 916 -19.74 -1.06 53.93
C THR A 916 -18.40 -0.50 53.48
N THR A 917 -18.16 -0.41 52.17
CA THR A 917 -16.99 0.26 51.57
C THR A 917 -17.45 1.15 50.41
N PRO A 918 -17.00 2.41 50.31
CA PRO A 918 -16.32 3.20 51.35
C PRO A 918 -17.21 3.42 52.58
N ALA A 919 -16.61 3.48 53.78
CA ALA A 919 -17.36 3.68 55.03
C ALA A 919 -17.98 5.09 55.16
N ASP A 920 -17.45 6.08 54.44
CA ASP A 920 -17.95 7.46 54.43
C ASP A 920 -18.96 7.73 53.28
N GLY A 921 -19.46 6.68 52.60
CA GLY A 921 -20.39 6.76 51.47
C GLY A 921 -19.71 6.99 50.12
N ASP A 922 -18.90 8.04 49.99
CA ASP A 922 -18.29 8.44 48.70
C ASP A 922 -16.84 7.95 48.54
N ALA A 923 -16.46 7.61 47.30
CA ALA A 923 -15.06 7.42 46.90
C ALA A 923 -14.57 8.66 46.14
N SER A 924 -13.67 9.45 46.72
CA SER A 924 -13.12 10.66 46.09
C SER A 924 -11.60 10.69 46.04
N GLY A 925 -11.04 11.31 45.01
CA GLY A 925 -9.59 11.44 44.87
C GLY A 925 -9.14 12.31 43.68
N ILE A 926 -7.82 12.30 43.43
CA ILE A 926 -7.18 12.93 42.27
C ILE A 926 -6.65 11.82 41.36
N LEU A 927 -6.90 11.94 40.05
CA LEU A 927 -6.45 10.97 39.05
C LEU A 927 -4.94 11.05 38.80
N GLY A 928 -4.28 9.89 38.80
CA GLY A 928 -2.84 9.74 38.61
C GLY A 928 -2.43 9.26 37.21
N ASP A 929 -1.15 8.90 37.05
CA ASP A 929 -0.57 8.34 35.81
C ASP A 929 -0.89 6.84 35.59
N ALA A 930 -1.66 6.26 36.50
CA ALA A 930 -2.11 4.87 36.50
C ALA A 930 -3.59 4.84 36.87
N THR A 931 -4.31 3.78 36.52
CA THR A 931 -5.72 3.62 36.85
C THR A 931 -5.95 3.79 38.35
N THR A 932 -6.80 4.76 38.72
CA THR A 932 -7.31 4.89 40.08
C THR A 932 -8.54 4.01 40.23
N THR A 933 -8.62 3.20 41.29
CA THR A 933 -9.79 2.34 41.54
C THR A 933 -10.62 2.87 42.71
N ALA A 934 -11.91 3.04 42.48
CA ALA A 934 -12.94 3.24 43.49
C ALA A 934 -13.68 1.91 43.72
N LEU A 935 -13.40 1.26 44.85
CA LEU A 935 -14.00 -0.01 45.24
C LEU A 935 -15.24 0.24 46.10
N PHE A 936 -16.34 -0.46 45.79
CA PHE A 936 -17.57 -0.44 46.56
C PHE A 936 -17.99 -1.85 46.96
N ALA A 937 -18.27 -2.06 48.24
CA ALA A 937 -18.69 -3.36 48.78
C ALA A 937 -19.89 -3.18 49.70
N ASN A 938 -20.93 -4.01 49.53
CA ASN A 938 -22.12 -3.99 50.39
C ASN A 938 -22.32 -5.33 51.07
N THR A 939 -22.83 -5.31 52.30
CA THR A 939 -23.12 -6.53 53.08
C THR A 939 -24.62 -6.80 53.06
N TYR A 940 -25.02 -8.03 52.74
CA TYR A 940 -26.42 -8.44 52.74
C TYR A 940 -26.93 -8.81 54.14
N TYR A 941 -28.02 -8.16 54.58
CA TYR A 941 -28.65 -8.37 55.88
C TYR A 941 -30.05 -9.01 55.74
N PRO A 942 -30.19 -10.35 55.88
CA PRO A 942 -31.47 -11.02 55.70
C PRO A 942 -32.47 -10.69 56.82
N GLY A 943 -33.59 -10.06 56.44
CA GLY A 943 -34.75 -9.90 57.32
C GLY A 943 -35.37 -11.24 57.74
N SER A 944 -35.96 -11.30 58.94
CA SER A 944 -36.54 -12.54 59.48
C SER A 944 -37.96 -12.36 60.04
N ILE A 945 -38.83 -13.35 59.81
CA ILE A 945 -40.23 -13.36 60.25
C ILE A 945 -40.53 -14.67 60.99
N ALA A 946 -41.02 -14.56 62.23
CA ALA A 946 -41.45 -15.71 63.04
C ALA A 946 -42.98 -15.85 63.02
N VAL A 947 -43.50 -16.98 62.55
CA VAL A 947 -44.94 -17.28 62.51
C VAL A 947 -45.27 -18.49 63.39
N THR A 948 -46.18 -18.32 64.35
CA THR A 948 -46.62 -19.38 65.26
C THR A 948 -48.06 -19.80 64.94
N LYS A 949 -48.30 -21.10 64.75
CA LYS A 949 -49.67 -21.66 64.66
C LYS A 949 -49.99 -22.51 65.87
N ARG A 950 -51.00 -22.08 66.63
CA ARG A 950 -51.58 -22.84 67.76
C ARG A 950 -52.83 -23.62 67.33
N ASP A 951 -53.20 -24.64 68.10
CA ASP A 951 -54.44 -25.40 67.94
C ASP A 951 -55.62 -24.76 68.71
N GLY A 952 -56.73 -25.49 68.87
CA GLY A 952 -57.92 -25.00 69.59
C GLY A 952 -57.81 -24.97 71.12
N ALA A 953 -56.76 -25.58 71.70
CA ALA A 953 -56.43 -25.52 73.12
C ALA A 953 -55.32 -24.51 73.44
N GLY A 954 -54.65 -23.97 72.42
CA GLY A 954 -53.54 -23.01 72.54
C GLY A 954 -52.15 -23.64 72.35
N ASP A 955 -52.07 -24.96 72.18
CA ASP A 955 -50.82 -25.69 72.03
C ASP A 955 -50.21 -25.50 70.62
N PRO A 956 -48.87 -25.47 70.46
CA PRO A 956 -48.23 -25.37 69.15
C PRO A 956 -48.57 -26.55 68.23
N LEU A 957 -49.14 -26.28 67.05
CA LEU A 957 -49.60 -27.30 66.12
C LEU A 957 -48.41 -27.94 65.38
N LYS A 958 -48.05 -29.17 65.74
CA LYS A 958 -46.94 -29.95 65.14
C LYS A 958 -47.25 -30.38 63.69
N GLY A 959 -46.36 -30.07 62.75
CA GLY A 959 -46.42 -30.53 61.36
C GLY A 959 -47.28 -29.70 60.39
N ALA A 960 -47.64 -28.47 60.75
CA ALA A 960 -48.25 -27.52 59.83
C ALA A 960 -47.17 -26.90 58.93
N ALA A 961 -47.39 -26.79 57.62
CA ALA A 961 -46.44 -26.15 56.71
C ALA A 961 -46.89 -24.73 56.34
N PHE A 962 -45.99 -23.75 56.51
CA PHE A 962 -46.15 -22.40 56.01
C PHE A 962 -45.53 -22.28 54.62
N GLN A 963 -46.31 -21.84 53.64
CA GLN A 963 -45.82 -21.48 52.32
C GLN A 963 -45.94 -19.97 52.18
N LEU A 964 -44.83 -19.30 51.90
CA LEU A 964 -44.83 -17.89 51.50
C LEU A 964 -45.39 -17.77 50.07
N TYR A 965 -46.14 -16.69 49.84
CA TYR A 965 -46.66 -16.32 48.52
C TYR A 965 -46.37 -14.83 48.28
N LYS A 966 -45.91 -14.47 47.09
CA LYS A 966 -45.89 -13.10 46.59
C LYS A 966 -47.26 -12.83 45.95
N ASP A 967 -47.88 -11.71 46.29
CA ASP A 967 -49.13 -11.20 45.73
C ASP A 967 -48.78 -9.88 45.06
N ASP A 968 -49.05 -9.76 43.76
CA ASP A 968 -48.75 -8.56 42.96
C ASP A 968 -49.89 -7.52 43.01
N GLY A 969 -50.92 -7.76 43.81
CA GLY A 969 -52.09 -6.88 43.93
C GLY A 969 -53.12 -7.06 42.82
N THR A 970 -52.85 -7.87 41.79
CA THR A 970 -53.81 -8.20 40.71
C THR A 970 -54.63 -9.47 41.00
N GLY A 971 -54.39 -10.11 42.14
CA GLY A 971 -55.14 -11.27 42.64
C GLY A 971 -54.50 -12.63 42.33
N GLY A 972 -53.35 -12.65 41.65
CA GLY A 972 -52.50 -13.83 41.49
C GLY A 972 -51.57 -14.02 42.68
N LYS A 973 -51.52 -15.23 43.27
CA LYS A 973 -50.59 -15.57 44.36
C LYS A 973 -49.58 -16.62 43.91
N THR A 974 -48.32 -16.23 43.82
CA THR A 974 -47.21 -17.09 43.37
C THR A 974 -46.40 -17.57 44.56
N LYS A 975 -46.10 -18.88 44.63
CA LYS A 975 -45.34 -19.46 45.75
C LYS A 975 -43.89 -18.97 45.76
N VAL A 976 -43.40 -18.60 46.92
CA VAL A 976 -41.99 -18.23 47.17
C VAL A 976 -41.36 -19.27 48.09
N GLY A 977 -40.27 -19.89 47.64
CA GLY A 977 -39.56 -20.93 48.37
C GLY A 977 -40.35 -22.24 48.58
N SER A 978 -39.73 -23.18 49.28
CA SER A 978 -40.38 -24.44 49.70
C SER A 978 -41.21 -24.25 51.00
N PRO A 979 -42.28 -25.04 51.23
CA PRO A 979 -43.05 -24.95 52.47
C PRO A 979 -42.20 -25.27 53.71
N VAL A 980 -42.16 -24.33 54.67
CA VAL A 980 -41.46 -24.48 55.95
C VAL A 980 -42.39 -25.16 56.97
N SER A 981 -42.01 -26.34 57.46
CA SER A 981 -42.84 -27.10 58.42
C SER A 981 -42.64 -26.63 59.87
N THR A 982 -43.71 -26.61 60.68
CA THR A 982 -43.63 -26.28 62.10
C THR A 982 -42.83 -27.35 62.84
N VAL A 983 -41.62 -26.96 63.25
CA VAL A 983 -40.79 -27.75 64.16
C VAL A 983 -41.52 -27.80 65.51
N PRO A 984 -41.80 -28.99 66.07
CA PRO A 984 -42.43 -29.09 67.37
C PRO A 984 -41.55 -28.52 68.47
N ARG A 985 -42.06 -27.49 69.13
CA ARG A 985 -41.55 -26.92 70.37
C ARG A 985 -42.03 -27.79 71.54
N ILE A 986 -41.12 -28.38 72.30
CA ILE A 986 -41.45 -29.35 73.36
C ILE A 986 -41.12 -28.77 74.73
N ARG A 987 -42.11 -28.72 75.64
CA ARG A 987 -41.86 -28.54 77.08
C ARG A 987 -41.07 -29.75 77.60
N GLN A 988 -39.76 -29.62 77.78
CA GLN A 988 -38.91 -30.74 78.22
C GLN A 988 -39.11 -31.01 79.71
N ARG A 989 -39.59 -32.21 80.05
CA ARG A 989 -39.87 -32.62 81.44
C ARG A 989 -38.66 -33.30 82.06
N ILE A 990 -38.04 -32.66 83.05
CA ILE A 990 -36.94 -33.25 83.84
C ILE A 990 -37.54 -33.94 85.08
N ALA A 991 -37.22 -35.22 85.27
CA ALA A 991 -37.65 -35.99 86.44
C ALA A 991 -36.66 -35.82 87.60
N ASN A 992 -37.19 -35.73 88.82
CA ASN A 992 -36.40 -35.44 90.02
C ASN A 992 -35.38 -36.56 90.29
N GLY A 993 -34.08 -36.22 90.29
CA GLY A 993 -32.97 -37.15 90.54
C GLY A 993 -32.23 -37.71 89.32
N ASP A 994 -32.54 -37.28 88.08
CA ASP A 994 -31.77 -37.71 86.90
C ASP A 994 -30.48 -36.87 86.75
N SER A 995 -29.33 -37.47 87.05
CA SER A 995 -28.01 -36.80 87.09
C SER A 995 -27.40 -36.55 85.69
N ARG A 996 -28.23 -36.10 84.74
CA ARG A 996 -27.87 -35.91 83.32
C ARG A 996 -27.92 -34.46 82.84
N PHE A 997 -28.16 -33.52 83.75
CA PHE A 997 -27.93 -32.09 83.55
C PHE A 997 -26.91 -31.60 84.57
N ASP A 998 -25.72 -31.24 84.09
CA ASP A 998 -24.65 -30.70 84.91
C ASP A 998 -24.66 -29.17 84.80
N LEU A 999 -25.38 -28.54 85.73
CA LEU A 999 -25.56 -27.08 85.78
C LEU A 999 -24.32 -26.34 86.29
N GLU A 1000 -23.36 -27.03 86.95
CA GLU A 1000 -22.10 -26.42 87.41
C GLU A 1000 -21.09 -26.22 86.26
N HIS A 1001 -21.29 -26.91 85.13
CA HIS A 1001 -20.39 -26.89 83.97
C HIS A 1001 -21.00 -26.19 82.74
N MET A 1002 -22.05 -25.39 82.92
CA MET A 1002 -22.50 -24.47 81.86
C MET A 1002 -21.47 -23.35 81.67
N ILE A 1003 -20.95 -23.24 80.45
CA ILE A 1003 -20.01 -22.20 80.03
C ILE A 1003 -20.67 -21.39 78.92
N PHE A 1004 -20.64 -20.07 79.05
CA PHE A 1004 -20.98 -19.15 77.97
C PHE A 1004 -19.69 -18.70 77.27
N THR A 1005 -19.70 -18.56 75.95
CA THR A 1005 -18.53 -18.10 75.16
C THR A 1005 -18.91 -16.94 74.26
N ASP A 1006 -18.02 -15.94 74.15
CA ASP A 1006 -18.10 -14.90 73.12
C ASP A 1006 -17.55 -15.37 71.76
N THR A 1007 -17.55 -14.46 70.79
CA THR A 1007 -17.10 -14.67 69.40
C THR A 1007 -15.60 -14.94 69.26
N ASP A 1008 -14.77 -14.58 70.25
CA ASP A 1008 -13.35 -14.93 70.29
C ASP A 1008 -13.10 -16.30 70.97
N GLY A 1009 -14.18 -16.98 71.38
CA GLY A 1009 -14.13 -18.26 72.09
C GLY A 1009 -13.82 -18.15 73.58
N LYS A 1010 -13.90 -16.95 74.17
CA LYS A 1010 -13.54 -16.71 75.58
C LYS A 1010 -14.69 -17.11 76.49
N SER A 1011 -14.38 -17.97 77.47
CA SER A 1011 -15.35 -18.59 78.38
C SER A 1011 -15.67 -17.71 79.60
N TYR A 1012 -16.96 -17.50 79.87
CA TYR A 1012 -17.47 -16.85 81.07
C TYR A 1012 -18.04 -17.90 82.05
N PRO A 1013 -17.58 -17.91 83.32
CA PRO A 1013 -18.09 -18.83 84.33
C PRO A 1013 -19.42 -18.35 84.93
N VAL A 1014 -20.34 -19.29 85.12
CA VAL A 1014 -21.62 -19.06 85.80
C VAL A 1014 -21.42 -19.16 87.31
N HIS A 1015 -21.87 -18.15 88.07
CA HIS A 1015 -21.87 -18.20 89.53
C HIS A 1015 -23.22 -18.62 90.09
N THR A 1016 -23.17 -19.46 91.13
CA THR A 1016 -24.28 -19.69 92.06
C THR A 1016 -24.03 -18.88 93.34
N ASP A 1017 -25.08 -18.53 94.07
CA ASP A 1017 -25.02 -17.74 95.30
C ASP A 1017 -24.37 -18.48 96.50
N GLY A 1018 -23.93 -19.72 96.32
CA GLY A 1018 -23.35 -20.56 97.38
C GLY A 1018 -24.34 -21.00 98.46
N SER A 1019 -25.65 -20.72 98.33
CA SER A 1019 -26.65 -20.97 99.38
C SER A 1019 -27.03 -22.45 99.57
N GLY A 1020 -26.65 -23.31 98.62
CA GLY A 1020 -27.05 -24.72 98.59
C GLY A 1020 -28.49 -24.95 98.09
N THR A 1021 -29.24 -23.90 97.77
CA THR A 1021 -30.55 -23.97 97.10
C THR A 1021 -30.47 -23.39 95.69
N GLN A 1022 -30.15 -24.24 94.70
CA GLN A 1022 -29.98 -23.92 93.27
C GLN A 1022 -31.17 -23.14 92.67
N ARG A 1023 -31.16 -21.80 92.74
CA ARG A 1023 -32.32 -20.98 92.32
C ARG A 1023 -32.03 -19.73 91.51
N TYR A 1024 -30.79 -19.24 91.41
CA TYR A 1024 -30.44 -17.98 90.73
C TYR A 1024 -29.11 -18.05 89.97
N PHE A 1025 -28.97 -17.24 88.92
CA PHE A 1025 -27.80 -17.12 88.05
C PHE A 1025 -27.61 -15.66 87.61
N TYR A 1026 -26.36 -15.21 87.43
CA TYR A 1026 -26.00 -13.84 87.04
C TYR A 1026 -24.88 -13.80 85.99
N TYR A 1027 -24.86 -12.75 85.15
CA TYR A 1027 -23.78 -12.48 84.20
C TYR A 1027 -23.48 -10.97 84.07
N ARG A 1028 -22.19 -10.63 83.87
CA ARG A 1028 -21.73 -9.30 83.40
C ARG A 1028 -20.37 -9.44 82.72
N SER A 1029 -20.03 -8.49 81.85
CA SER A 1029 -18.64 -8.32 81.40
C SER A 1029 -17.76 -7.85 82.55
N LEU A 1030 -16.54 -8.40 82.64
CA LEU A 1030 -15.50 -7.96 83.57
C LEU A 1030 -14.50 -7.10 82.81
N THR A 1031 -14.14 -5.94 83.37
CA THR A 1031 -12.99 -5.19 82.87
C THR A 1031 -11.71 -5.99 83.05
N THR A 1032 -10.66 -5.71 82.26
CA THR A 1032 -9.40 -6.49 82.30
C THR A 1032 -8.76 -6.56 83.69
N GLU A 1033 -8.89 -5.51 84.52
CA GLU A 1033 -8.42 -5.51 85.90
C GLU A 1033 -9.31 -6.34 86.85
N GLU A 1034 -10.62 -6.38 86.61
CA GLU A 1034 -11.56 -7.21 87.38
C GLU A 1034 -11.45 -8.68 86.99
N GLN A 1035 -11.18 -8.98 85.73
CA GLN A 1035 -10.83 -10.30 85.23
C GLN A 1035 -9.59 -10.84 85.95
N GLN A 1036 -8.53 -10.02 86.10
CA GLN A 1036 -7.34 -10.41 86.87
C GLN A 1036 -7.64 -10.59 88.37
N LYS A 1037 -8.45 -9.72 88.98
CA LYS A 1037 -8.88 -9.89 90.39
C LYS A 1037 -9.74 -11.14 90.58
N TYR A 1038 -10.55 -11.48 89.59
CA TYR A 1038 -11.38 -12.69 89.56
C TYR A 1038 -10.54 -13.96 89.45
N GLU A 1039 -9.59 -14.00 88.51
CA GLU A 1039 -8.62 -15.11 88.34
C GLU A 1039 -7.72 -15.30 89.57
N GLN A 1040 -7.50 -14.23 90.36
CA GLN A 1040 -6.78 -14.28 91.64
C GLN A 1040 -7.70 -14.54 92.86
N GLY A 1041 -9.01 -14.66 92.68
CA GLY A 1041 -9.98 -14.95 93.76
C GLY A 1041 -10.20 -13.80 94.75
N THR A 1042 -10.01 -12.54 94.33
CA THR A 1042 -10.02 -11.35 95.21
C THR A 1042 -11.09 -10.30 94.88
N LEU A 1043 -11.95 -10.56 93.89
CA LEU A 1043 -13.01 -9.63 93.48
C LEU A 1043 -14.17 -9.64 94.50
N THR A 1044 -14.54 -8.48 95.05
CA THR A 1044 -15.63 -8.33 96.04
C THR A 1044 -16.50 -7.10 95.76
N GLY A 1045 -17.82 -7.29 95.72
CA GLY A 1045 -18.83 -6.22 95.64
C GLY A 1045 -19.14 -5.75 94.21
N TYR A 1046 -20.23 -6.26 93.64
CA TYR A 1046 -20.73 -5.88 92.31
C TYR A 1046 -22.27 -5.73 92.32
N GLU A 1047 -22.80 -4.86 91.44
CA GLU A 1047 -24.25 -4.71 91.19
C GLU A 1047 -24.76 -5.69 90.11
N GLU A 1048 -26.08 -5.88 90.13
CA GLU A 1048 -26.85 -7.03 89.62
C GLU A 1048 -27.60 -6.65 88.32
N VAL A 1049 -27.74 -7.57 87.35
CA VAL A 1049 -28.26 -7.23 86.00
C VAL A 1049 -29.43 -8.10 85.49
N ALA A 1050 -29.64 -9.33 85.99
CA ALA A 1050 -30.82 -10.15 85.70
C ALA A 1050 -31.03 -11.28 86.74
N GLU A 1051 -32.27 -11.73 86.96
CA GLU A 1051 -32.64 -12.80 87.92
C GLU A 1051 -33.62 -13.82 87.29
N PHE A 1052 -33.22 -15.10 87.28
CA PHE A 1052 -34.06 -16.24 86.84
C PHE A 1052 -34.36 -17.16 88.02
N THR A 1053 -35.62 -17.60 88.20
CA THR A 1053 -36.02 -18.42 89.35
C THR A 1053 -36.48 -19.82 88.94
N ASN A 1054 -36.00 -20.85 89.65
CA ASN A 1054 -36.51 -22.22 89.53
C ASN A 1054 -37.81 -22.43 90.33
N LEU A 1055 -38.93 -22.67 89.65
CA LEU A 1055 -40.22 -22.97 90.29
C LEU A 1055 -40.46 -24.49 90.35
N LEU A 1056 -40.78 -25.01 91.53
CA LEU A 1056 -41.16 -26.42 91.74
C LEU A 1056 -42.69 -26.54 91.72
N VAL A 1057 -43.24 -27.22 90.72
CA VAL A 1057 -44.70 -27.50 90.62
C VAL A 1057 -44.90 -28.98 90.28
N ASN A 1058 -45.70 -29.67 91.09
CA ASN A 1058 -46.00 -31.11 90.92
C ASN A 1058 -44.74 -31.99 90.68
N GLU A 1059 -43.73 -31.82 91.55
CA GLU A 1059 -42.47 -32.58 91.58
C GLU A 1059 -41.58 -32.44 90.33
N ALA A 1060 -41.82 -31.43 89.49
CA ALA A 1060 -40.95 -31.03 88.38
C ALA A 1060 -40.44 -29.58 88.57
N TYR A 1061 -39.18 -29.35 88.20
CA TYR A 1061 -38.55 -28.03 88.19
C TYR A 1061 -38.76 -27.36 86.83
N TYR A 1062 -39.08 -26.07 86.85
CA TYR A 1062 -39.23 -25.23 85.65
C TYR A 1062 -38.43 -23.95 85.80
N LEU A 1063 -37.67 -23.58 84.77
CA LEU A 1063 -37.03 -22.27 84.65
C LEU A 1063 -38.09 -21.23 84.27
N LYS A 1064 -38.23 -20.19 85.09
CA LYS A 1064 -39.10 -19.04 84.83
C LYS A 1064 -38.29 -17.75 84.89
N GLU A 1065 -38.43 -16.93 83.85
CA GLU A 1065 -37.91 -15.57 83.81
C GLU A 1065 -38.79 -14.65 84.67
N THR A 1066 -38.17 -13.74 85.42
CA THR A 1066 -38.86 -12.98 86.47
C THR A 1066 -38.95 -11.47 86.21
N VAL A 1067 -37.92 -10.85 85.61
CA VAL A 1067 -37.94 -9.45 85.11
C VAL A 1067 -36.96 -9.30 83.94
N VAL A 1068 -37.32 -8.52 82.91
CA VAL A 1068 -36.42 -8.07 81.82
C VAL A 1068 -36.38 -6.53 81.82
N PRO A 1069 -35.19 -5.88 81.74
CA PRO A 1069 -35.11 -4.41 81.67
C PRO A 1069 -35.62 -3.83 80.35
N ASP A 1070 -36.17 -2.62 80.41
CA ASP A 1070 -36.65 -1.88 79.23
C ASP A 1070 -35.53 -1.70 78.19
N GLY A 1071 -35.77 -2.15 76.96
CA GLY A 1071 -34.83 -2.04 75.83
C GLY A 1071 -34.25 -3.37 75.30
N TYR A 1072 -34.51 -4.50 75.97
CA TYR A 1072 -34.04 -5.83 75.54
C TYR A 1072 -35.21 -6.78 75.19
N ASN A 1073 -34.98 -7.70 74.24
CA ASN A 1073 -35.94 -8.75 73.89
C ASN A 1073 -35.73 -10.00 74.74
N ALA A 1074 -36.81 -10.50 75.36
CA ALA A 1074 -36.81 -11.74 76.13
C ALA A 1074 -36.60 -12.99 75.24
N PRO A 1075 -36.08 -14.11 75.79
CA PRO A 1075 -36.13 -15.41 75.13
C PRO A 1075 -37.56 -15.81 74.76
N GLN A 1076 -37.73 -16.63 73.71
CA GLN A 1076 -39.06 -17.10 73.29
C GLN A 1076 -39.72 -17.96 74.39
N THR A 1077 -40.66 -17.36 75.12
CA THR A 1077 -41.49 -18.00 76.13
C THR A 1077 -42.87 -18.39 75.59
N ASP A 1078 -43.57 -19.29 76.27
CA ASP A 1078 -45.00 -19.54 76.02
C ASP A 1078 -45.89 -18.55 76.79
N ASP A 1079 -47.21 -18.64 76.59
CA ASP A 1079 -48.18 -17.67 77.14
C ASP A 1079 -48.24 -17.69 78.69
N ASP A 1080 -47.61 -18.70 79.33
CA ASP A 1080 -47.45 -18.85 80.78
C ASP A 1080 -46.09 -18.33 81.30
N GLY A 1081 -45.17 -17.95 80.40
CA GLY A 1081 -43.84 -17.41 80.70
C GLY A 1081 -42.70 -18.44 80.81
N TYR A 1082 -42.84 -19.64 80.23
CA TYR A 1082 -41.79 -20.67 80.25
C TYR A 1082 -40.98 -20.72 78.96
N LEU A 1083 -39.66 -20.89 79.09
CA LEU A 1083 -38.70 -20.84 77.98
C LEU A 1083 -38.85 -22.04 77.02
N ILE A 1084 -38.91 -21.77 75.72
CA ILE A 1084 -39.20 -22.77 74.69
C ILE A 1084 -37.95 -23.19 73.92
N VAL A 1085 -37.73 -24.50 73.78
CA VAL A 1085 -36.60 -25.08 73.00
C VAL A 1085 -37.11 -25.97 71.86
N GLY A 1086 -36.50 -25.85 70.68
CA GLY A 1086 -36.77 -26.69 69.50
C GLY A 1086 -36.00 -28.02 69.56
N GLN A 1087 -36.55 -29.09 68.96
CA GLN A 1087 -35.97 -30.43 69.12
C GLN A 1087 -34.73 -30.73 68.25
N ASN A 1088 -34.45 -29.92 67.22
CA ASN A 1088 -33.23 -29.97 66.42
C ASN A 1088 -32.73 -28.54 66.13
N GLU A 1089 -31.42 -28.32 66.31
CA GLU A 1089 -30.58 -27.25 65.76
C GLU A 1089 -30.88 -25.77 66.13
N GLN A 1090 -29.91 -25.19 66.89
CA GLN A 1090 -29.58 -23.77 67.06
C GLN A 1090 -30.72 -22.75 67.23
N THR A 1091 -31.11 -22.48 68.48
CA THR A 1091 -31.76 -21.20 68.82
C THR A 1091 -30.71 -20.08 68.79
N LYS A 1092 -30.70 -19.25 67.74
CA LYS A 1092 -29.93 -17.99 67.70
C LYS A 1092 -30.63 -16.92 68.54
N ILE A 1093 -29.86 -16.18 69.33
CA ILE A 1093 -30.29 -14.93 69.99
C ILE A 1093 -29.33 -13.83 69.50
N SER A 1094 -29.89 -12.70 69.12
CA SER A 1094 -29.14 -11.52 68.65
C SER A 1094 -29.27 -10.40 69.69
N VAL A 1095 -28.14 -9.83 70.11
CA VAL A 1095 -28.10 -8.67 71.02
C VAL A 1095 -27.34 -7.53 70.34
N PRO A 1096 -27.92 -6.32 70.25
CA PRO A 1096 -27.19 -5.14 69.79
C PRO A 1096 -26.10 -4.73 70.79
N THR A 1097 -24.91 -4.42 70.30
CA THR A 1097 -23.85 -3.79 71.09
C THR A 1097 -23.89 -2.27 70.93
N SER A 1098 -23.33 -1.54 71.90
CA SER A 1098 -23.45 -0.06 71.99
C SER A 1098 -22.71 0.73 70.91
N ASP A 1099 -22.04 0.04 70.00
CA ASP A 1099 -21.29 0.54 68.84
C ASP A 1099 -21.99 0.22 67.50
N GLY A 1100 -23.20 -0.35 67.52
CA GLY A 1100 -24.03 -0.56 66.33
C GLY A 1100 -23.95 -1.97 65.72
N GLY A 1101 -23.03 -2.82 66.20
CA GLY A 1101 -22.97 -4.23 65.82
C GLY A 1101 -24.09 -5.08 66.44
N THR A 1102 -24.33 -6.27 65.86
CA THR A 1102 -25.22 -7.28 66.44
C THR A 1102 -24.46 -8.58 66.71
N SER A 1103 -24.32 -8.96 67.98
CA SER A 1103 -23.67 -10.22 68.36
C SER A 1103 -24.67 -11.38 68.32
N VAL A 1104 -24.32 -12.47 67.62
CA VAL A 1104 -25.15 -13.68 67.48
C VAL A 1104 -24.63 -14.79 68.40
N TYR A 1105 -25.45 -15.19 69.37
CA TYR A 1105 -25.12 -16.26 70.31
C TYR A 1105 -25.65 -17.63 69.84
N HIS A 1106 -24.83 -18.67 69.98
CA HIS A 1106 -25.18 -20.07 69.69
C HIS A 1106 -25.24 -20.89 70.98
N LEU A 1107 -26.43 -21.34 71.43
CA LEU A 1107 -26.52 -22.35 72.49
C LEU A 1107 -26.25 -23.76 71.93
N LEU A 1108 -25.11 -24.33 72.29
CA LEU A 1108 -24.68 -25.66 71.86
C LEU A 1108 -24.95 -26.74 72.92
N PHE A 1109 -26.13 -27.40 72.86
CA PHE A 1109 -26.45 -28.52 73.75
C PHE A 1109 -25.79 -29.83 73.30
N THR A 1110 -24.56 -30.07 73.76
CA THR A 1110 -23.80 -31.29 73.42
C THR A 1110 -24.03 -32.41 74.44
N VAL A 1111 -24.94 -33.34 74.14
CA VAL A 1111 -25.18 -34.54 74.99
C VAL A 1111 -24.03 -35.53 74.83
N THR A 1112 -22.99 -35.39 75.66
CA THR A 1112 -21.82 -36.27 75.63
C THR A 1112 -21.94 -37.41 76.65
N ASN A 1113 -22.25 -38.63 76.19
CA ASN A 1113 -22.30 -39.79 77.08
C ASN A 1113 -20.87 -40.30 77.37
N HIS A 1114 -20.36 -40.06 78.59
CA HIS A 1114 -18.96 -40.28 78.95
C HIS A 1114 -18.47 -41.74 78.79
N LYS A 1115 -17.30 -41.92 78.18
CA LYS A 1115 -16.28 -42.91 78.62
C LYS A 1115 -14.86 -42.66 78.05
N LYS A 1116 -13.95 -42.24 78.95
CA LYS A 1116 -12.46 -42.11 78.82
C LYS A 1116 -11.97 -40.94 77.94
N MET A 1117 -11.42 -39.85 78.49
CA MET A 1117 -10.10 -39.64 79.14
C MET A 1117 -8.88 -39.89 78.23
N VAL A 1118 -8.01 -38.87 78.05
CA VAL A 1118 -6.77 -38.62 78.83
C VAL A 1118 -6.18 -37.22 78.48
N LEU A 1119 -5.53 -36.56 79.45
CA LEU A 1119 -4.94 -35.20 79.40
C LEU A 1119 -3.61 -35.10 78.62
N PRO A 1120 -3.13 -33.86 78.37
CA PRO A 1120 -1.75 -33.52 78.71
C PRO A 1120 -1.56 -32.27 79.58
N THR A 1121 -0.86 -32.47 80.70
CA THR A 1121 -0.02 -31.47 81.40
C THR A 1121 1.42 -31.57 80.86
N THR A 1122 2.36 -30.62 80.94
CA THR A 1122 2.50 -29.25 81.53
C THR A 1122 3.72 -28.61 80.80
N GLY A 1123 4.13 -27.34 80.93
CA GLY A 1123 3.80 -26.22 81.81
C GLY A 1123 5.06 -25.32 81.95
N LEU A 1124 4.87 -23.99 81.91
CA LEU A 1124 5.74 -22.87 82.35
C LEU A 1124 7.25 -23.09 82.63
N SER A 1125 8.11 -22.28 81.99
CA SER A 1125 9.01 -21.34 82.70
C SER A 1125 9.71 -20.33 81.75
N GLY A 1126 9.69 -19.04 82.08
CA GLY A 1126 10.50 -17.99 81.43
C GLY A 1126 11.73 -17.56 82.24
N ILE A 1127 12.25 -16.35 81.97
CA ILE A 1127 13.54 -15.74 82.44
C ILE A 1127 14.74 -16.22 81.58
N GLY A 1128 15.59 -15.40 80.94
CA GLY A 1128 15.67 -13.94 80.79
C GLY A 1128 17.05 -13.38 81.19
N TRP A 1129 17.71 -12.54 80.35
CA TRP A 1129 18.55 -11.36 80.72
C TRP A 1129 19.37 -10.74 79.54
N TYR A 1130 19.13 -9.45 79.32
CA TYR A 1130 20.02 -8.32 78.96
C TYR A 1130 21.24 -8.37 77.98
N LEU A 1131 21.22 -7.34 77.10
CA LEU A 1131 22.29 -6.38 76.71
C LEU A 1131 23.22 -6.62 75.49
N ALA A 1132 22.97 -5.80 74.45
CA ALA A 1132 23.87 -4.76 73.90
C ALA A 1132 24.21 -4.78 72.38
N ALA A 1133 23.68 -3.75 71.70
CA ALA A 1133 24.21 -3.00 70.55
C ALA A 1133 24.19 -3.60 69.12
N GLY A 1134 23.71 -2.83 68.11
CA GLY A 1134 24.00 -3.23 66.71
C GLY A 1134 23.39 -2.53 65.48
N VAL A 1135 22.28 -1.78 65.55
CA VAL A 1135 21.89 -0.69 64.59
C VAL A 1135 21.70 -0.95 63.06
N LEU A 1136 20.51 -0.56 62.56
CA LEU A 1136 20.08 -0.08 61.20
C LEU A 1136 19.65 -1.02 60.02
N PHE A 1137 18.31 -1.11 59.85
CA PHE A 1137 17.44 -0.71 58.71
C PHE A 1137 17.52 -1.22 57.23
N LEU A 1138 16.33 -1.68 56.78
CA LEU A 1138 15.51 -1.33 55.57
C LEU A 1138 15.64 -2.02 54.19
N THR A 1139 14.46 -2.02 53.55
CA THR A 1139 14.03 -2.25 52.15
C THR A 1139 14.16 -3.63 51.48
N GLY A 1140 13.22 -3.94 50.58
CA GLY A 1140 13.39 -4.96 49.55
C GLY A 1140 12.13 -5.70 49.06
N SER A 1141 11.15 -5.00 48.51
CA SER A 1141 9.95 -5.60 47.88
C SER A 1141 10.28 -6.45 46.63
N VAL A 1142 9.40 -7.46 46.37
CA VAL A 1142 8.80 -7.90 45.07
C VAL A 1142 9.61 -7.74 43.77
N VAL A 1143 9.62 -8.75 42.87
CA VAL A 1143 9.36 -8.62 41.40
C VAL A 1143 9.58 -9.92 40.56
N LEU A 1144 8.63 -10.16 39.63
CA LEU A 1144 8.59 -10.93 38.36
C LEU A 1144 9.21 -12.36 38.15
N TRP A 1145 8.31 -13.28 37.75
CA TRP A 1145 8.06 -13.78 36.36
C TRP A 1145 9.06 -14.63 35.53
N LYS A 1146 8.43 -15.54 34.75
CA LYS A 1146 8.73 -16.06 33.39
C LYS A 1146 10.08 -16.73 33.05
N LEU A 1147 9.96 -17.96 32.52
CA LEU A 1147 10.13 -18.36 31.10
C LEU A 1147 11.00 -19.62 30.80
N LYS A 1148 10.40 -20.46 29.94
CA LYS A 1148 10.98 -21.46 29.01
C LYS A 1148 12.46 -21.87 29.19
N GLY A 1149 12.64 -23.17 29.45
CA GLY A 1149 13.28 -24.00 28.41
C GLY A 1149 14.45 -24.92 28.80
N ALA A 1150 14.17 -26.23 28.69
CA ALA A 1150 15.11 -27.30 28.33
C ALA A 1150 16.29 -27.67 29.27
N LYS A 1151 16.28 -28.92 29.78
CA LYS A 1151 17.09 -30.02 29.17
C LYS A 1151 16.85 -31.42 29.79
N LYS A 1152 16.53 -32.37 28.89
CA LYS A 1152 17.01 -33.77 28.79
C LYS A 1152 17.66 -34.47 30.02
N ARG A 1153 17.12 -35.66 30.36
CA ARG A 1153 17.77 -37.02 30.49
C ARG A 1153 17.14 -37.84 31.65
N THR A 1154 16.95 -39.17 31.62
CA THR A 1154 17.11 -40.26 30.61
C THR A 1154 16.03 -41.33 30.89
N VAL A 1155 15.72 -42.30 30.01
CA VAL A 1155 16.28 -43.67 30.02
C VAL A 1155 16.09 -44.36 28.66
N ARG A 1156 17.02 -45.29 28.37
CA ARG A 1156 17.30 -46.14 27.19
C ARG A 1156 16.06 -46.86 26.57
N ILE A 1157 16.07 -47.23 25.28
CA ILE A 1157 16.68 -48.49 24.78
C ILE A 1157 17.05 -48.45 23.26
N HIS A 1158 18.21 -49.05 22.92
CA HIS A 1158 18.71 -49.60 21.63
C HIS A 1158 18.34 -48.94 20.27
N ALA A 1159 19.29 -48.34 19.53
CA ALA A 1159 20.30 -48.96 18.62
C ALA A 1159 19.76 -49.21 17.18
N ARG A 1160 20.51 -49.08 16.07
CA ARG A 1160 21.98 -48.97 15.85
C ARG A 1160 22.23 -48.42 14.42
N ARG A 1161 23.24 -47.55 14.20
CA ARG A 1161 24.08 -47.39 12.97
C ARG A 1161 23.37 -47.34 11.58
N ARG A 1162 23.75 -46.48 10.62
CA ARG A 1162 25.10 -46.00 10.25
C ARG A 1162 25.00 -45.01 9.07
N ARG A 1163 25.86 -43.96 9.03
CA ARG A 1163 26.54 -43.39 7.82
C ARG A 1163 25.67 -42.80 6.68
N ARG A 1164 26.11 -41.81 5.89
CA ARG A 1164 27.21 -40.81 5.97
C ARG A 1164 27.06 -39.88 4.74
N ARG A 1165 27.35 -38.58 4.91
CA ARG A 1165 27.61 -37.60 3.83
C ARG A 1165 26.40 -37.30 2.90
N LYS A 1166 26.34 -36.12 2.28
CA LYS A 1166 27.30 -35.00 2.33
C LYS A 1166 26.57 -33.72 2.71
#